data_AF-A0AAJ1EZD4-F1
#
_entry.id   AF-A0AAJ1EZD4-F1
#
_cell.length_a   1.000
_cell.length_b   1.000
_cell.length_c   1.000
_cell.angle_alpha   90.00
_cell.angle_beta   90.00
_cell.angle_gamma   90.00
#
_symmetry.space_group_name_H-M   'P 1'
#
loop_
_entity.id
_entity.type
_entity.pdbx_description
1 polymer ?
#
loop_
_entity_poly.entity_id
_entity_poly.type
_entity_poly.pdbx_seq_one_letter_code
_entity_poly.pdbx_strand_id
1 'polypeptide(L)'
;MQDADTAGSNQDTDSQSLAFTASGSADITSFVFGSTAGISVTGLDGSTTWNVDNNTGNLVGSIGGVPMIILSLTGGAISAGQTGNVSVTATLLDNLQHGSNPVDIDSISISGIIVNAIDTQNHSASGTVSITVEDDEVVLVTGDLNGDNVIGNYVGTGLLDTSGVDQGYSADLSANVNGWNGTNITFADSGITSNGKILFYYVDPLNPDVLYAYTDSSAIPSAYDAANTNQNLVFTLTADPDSDSYTMNLLQTIDTLANIAVAGLDGGEGGNSPAVYVGYDASNGSFDIDNDLSQLGADYELAFTLSSHYTNGTPGTVNGNTGGFGANNAFVDSGEVFVIDFAQDVASASASFTGAALVHYKAYAEDGTLLGEGDIATGQEISNLGPISYIELTTTGDGNGFRFQFTGTSADIIVSTTQDATLNFDVTVEDSDGDTTSGNFNVNLAAPGGTPLAPTALTTSATARLQEADLLDNGLDSDSHDLTFKAGSDAIGVFQFGSFNNIQVSGINANVSWALNEAGQLVGTTMGREAIRLTLDWDRINAGEEGNVTVQAELLTTLPHSVNTDNLTISGIEVIGVSGTGLTATSNVTVTVADDNNLAVDDTNSVDVVVDSFLVSGIVANWTTTGGGSNIEKFDGTDATNGGGLDNDSGLDQLRWGSPVGSYKSGYGFIDNDAGLSGQLALNEDIVLGTFTHYNWPTYSGTSITSAKMNVAFTLTDAYGKTTPVSLDLNFSHNETPNSDDSEASKDIVTVGQTSVTFNYEGALYTLQVIGFKDKVTGNVVTEIHTAENAASSYELVVRMVPGDGYTLPHTEGNVLTNDIVGADGEPTIIGVAEGDQTDTGVIGQVGAIIAGTYGNLILNADGTYTYQLTASANSIPPSGAVETFTYTTQDGDGDKTSATLTIDVNPVNADGINIADADLISTQGSNLNDTIIVVNGESANRAGQKVLNATFGGGLSGIISERDGNMVSASGANNQSHSTKNIQVVSGGDGNDHIETAKGNDVIYAGKTGAAGFGTDDQLELSVNTLSTHHIMTGTLTGSDSIVDTDGMLLSNDVSSARADVVNGGSGNDKIFGQSGSDILYGHTGDDYIDGGSHNDALRGGDGNDTLIGGLGDDVMRGDGGADTFVWKAGETGTDHIIDFNVNEDKLDLSDLLQGEESGNLEDFLSFSIAGGSTTIEIDADKDGNNDQRIVLDGVDLAQEYGLDASDETGIITNLLGNGAGPLIVDTQGDTGNVQPVGNSLPLDDDKPLHP
;
A
#
# COMPACT_ATOMS: atom_id res chain seq x y z
N MET A 1 -14.20 36.28 22.22
CA MET A 1 -13.65 37.14 21.16
C MET A 1 -12.27 37.62 21.58
N GLN A 2 -11.31 37.60 20.65
CA GLN A 2 -9.91 38.03 20.81
C GLN A 2 -9.64 38.99 19.64
N ASP A 3 -9.00 40.15 19.88
CA ASP A 3 -9.01 41.23 18.89
C ASP A 3 -7.90 41.15 17.81
N ALA A 4 -6.94 40.22 17.94
CA ALA A 4 -5.74 40.19 17.10
C ALA A 4 -5.93 39.84 15.60
N ASP A 5 -7.00 39.16 15.19
CA ASP A 5 -7.05 38.45 13.89
C ASP A 5 -7.66 39.24 12.70
N THR A 6 -7.97 40.54 12.85
CA THR A 6 -8.66 41.31 11.79
C THR A 6 -7.74 41.74 10.62
N ALA A 7 -6.42 41.67 10.79
CA ALA A 7 -5.44 42.01 9.76
C ALA A 7 -5.22 40.89 8.69
N GLY A 8 -6.04 39.83 8.70
CA GLY A 8 -5.77 38.56 8.00
C GLY A 8 -6.92 37.95 7.17
N SER A 9 -7.96 38.72 6.82
CA SER A 9 -9.13 38.31 5.98
C SER A 9 -10.25 37.49 6.63
N ASN A 10 -10.19 37.21 7.94
CA ASN A 10 -11.33 36.70 8.71
C ASN A 10 -11.93 37.81 9.61
N GLN A 11 -13.18 37.62 10.05
CA GLN A 11 -13.82 38.43 11.09
C GLN A 11 -13.89 37.60 12.37
N ASP A 12 -13.43 38.10 13.52
CA ASP A 12 -13.66 37.40 14.78
C ASP A 12 -15.18 37.34 15.06
N THR A 13 -15.65 36.13 15.37
CA THR A 13 -17.06 35.83 15.61
C THR A 13 -17.23 34.82 16.73
N ASP A 14 -18.01 35.22 17.74
CA ASP A 14 -18.38 34.36 18.86
C ASP A 14 -19.91 34.24 18.92
N SER A 15 -20.43 33.09 19.34
CA SER A 15 -21.84 32.72 19.18
C SER A 15 -22.40 31.97 20.38
N GLN A 16 -23.08 32.69 21.26
CA GLN A 16 -23.72 32.13 22.45
C GLN A 16 -25.23 31.90 22.24
N SER A 17 -25.69 30.68 22.53
CA SER A 17 -27.12 30.32 22.54
C SER A 17 -27.83 30.75 23.82
N LEU A 18 -29.00 31.37 23.69
CA LEU A 18 -29.98 31.66 24.74
C LEU A 18 -31.20 30.72 24.60
N ALA A 19 -31.55 30.00 25.67
CA ALA A 19 -32.70 29.10 25.70
C ALA A 19 -33.98 29.81 26.16
N PHE A 20 -35.06 29.70 25.38
CA PHE A 20 -36.37 30.24 25.68
C PHE A 20 -37.44 29.13 25.70
N THR A 21 -38.31 29.14 26.72
CA THR A 21 -39.44 28.21 26.83
C THR A 21 -40.76 28.91 26.53
N ALA A 22 -41.46 28.45 25.49
CA ALA A 22 -42.79 28.91 25.09
C ALA A 22 -43.89 28.40 26.05
N SER A 23 -43.75 28.66 27.34
CA SER A 23 -44.57 28.12 28.44
C SER A 23 -46.05 28.54 28.45
N GLY A 24 -46.47 29.36 27.49
CA GLY A 24 -47.86 29.73 27.25
C GLY A 24 -48.63 28.74 26.36
N SER A 25 -49.72 29.22 25.75
CA SER A 25 -50.52 28.49 24.76
C SER A 25 -50.33 29.05 23.33
N ALA A 26 -49.20 29.71 23.11
CA ALA A 26 -48.85 30.45 21.91
C ALA A 26 -47.40 30.19 21.54
N ASP A 27 -47.14 30.05 20.24
CA ASP A 27 -45.81 29.85 19.69
C ASP A 27 -45.00 31.17 19.74
N ILE A 28 -43.72 31.08 20.05
CA ILE A 28 -42.73 32.17 19.90
C ILE A 28 -42.35 32.23 18.42
N THR A 29 -42.60 33.36 17.76
CA THR A 29 -42.46 33.50 16.30
C THR A 29 -41.45 34.56 15.85
N SER A 30 -40.87 35.32 16.76
CA SER A 30 -39.82 36.29 16.45
C SER A 30 -38.92 36.57 17.64
N PHE A 31 -37.62 36.71 17.38
CA PHE A 31 -36.63 37.23 18.33
C PHE A 31 -36.14 38.58 17.83
N VAL A 32 -36.03 39.56 18.72
CA VAL A 32 -35.53 40.91 18.41
C VAL A 32 -34.68 41.44 19.56
N PHE A 33 -33.69 42.28 19.25
CA PHE A 33 -32.98 43.02 20.29
C PHE A 33 -33.89 44.02 21.02
N GLY A 34 -33.60 44.24 22.30
CA GLY A 34 -34.34 45.14 23.18
C GLY A 34 -33.92 46.61 23.06
N SER A 35 -34.30 47.39 24.07
CA SER A 35 -33.93 48.81 24.15
C SER A 35 -32.43 48.99 24.36
N THR A 36 -31.75 49.62 23.40
CA THR A 36 -30.30 49.86 23.46
C THR A 36 -29.87 50.84 24.57
N ALA A 37 -30.80 51.65 25.10
CA ALA A 37 -30.56 52.62 26.17
C ALA A 37 -30.19 52.02 27.55
N GLY A 38 -30.00 50.70 27.64
CA GLY A 38 -29.49 50.00 28.83
C GLY A 38 -28.16 49.27 28.62
N ILE A 39 -27.55 49.37 27.43
CA ILE A 39 -26.25 48.76 27.12
C ILE A 39 -25.14 49.62 27.72
N SER A 40 -24.22 48.99 28.43
CA SER A 40 -23.02 49.61 29.02
C SER A 40 -21.77 48.88 28.54
N VAL A 41 -20.78 49.65 28.10
CA VAL A 41 -19.43 49.15 27.80
C VAL A 41 -18.48 49.65 28.89
N THR A 42 -17.60 48.77 29.37
CA THR A 42 -16.54 49.06 30.33
C THR A 42 -15.22 48.48 29.81
N GLY A 43 -14.10 49.14 30.12
CA GLY A 43 -12.77 48.78 29.59
C GLY A 43 -12.42 49.41 28.24
N LEU A 44 -13.21 50.36 27.71
CA LEU A 44 -13.00 50.98 26.38
C LEU A 44 -12.87 52.51 26.50
N ASP A 45 -11.84 53.12 25.91
CA ASP A 45 -11.70 54.58 25.81
C ASP A 45 -12.52 55.19 24.65
N GLY A 46 -13.84 55.05 24.74
CA GLY A 46 -14.75 55.61 23.74
C GLY A 46 -16.21 55.62 24.17
N SER A 47 -16.97 56.55 23.61
CA SER A 47 -18.44 56.52 23.72
C SER A 47 -19.04 55.70 22.59
N THR A 48 -19.44 54.47 22.88
CA THR A 48 -20.19 53.65 21.93
C THR A 48 -21.64 54.14 21.78
N THR A 49 -22.15 54.04 20.56
CA THR A 49 -23.55 54.30 20.22
C THR A 49 -24.17 53.02 19.66
N TRP A 50 -25.32 52.63 20.21
CA TRP A 50 -25.95 51.34 19.92
C TRP A 50 -27.32 51.52 19.27
N ASN A 51 -27.47 51.01 18.04
CA ASN A 51 -28.69 51.14 17.24
C ASN A 51 -29.07 49.79 16.63
N VAL A 52 -30.37 49.47 16.62
CA VAL A 52 -30.87 48.35 15.81
C VAL A 52 -31.08 48.85 14.37
N ASP A 53 -30.47 48.18 13.40
CA ASP A 53 -30.76 48.45 11.99
C ASP A 53 -32.16 47.94 11.65
N ASN A 54 -33.01 48.85 11.18
CA ASN A 54 -34.40 48.57 10.87
C ASN A 54 -34.57 47.75 9.57
N ASN A 55 -33.50 47.53 8.80
CA ASN A 55 -33.53 46.72 7.57
C ASN A 55 -33.16 45.25 7.83
N THR A 56 -32.12 45.00 8.62
CA THR A 56 -31.62 43.64 8.94
C THR A 56 -32.13 43.08 10.27
N GLY A 57 -32.51 43.93 11.22
CA GLY A 57 -32.84 43.54 12.60
C GLY A 57 -31.62 43.34 13.51
N ASN A 58 -30.39 43.50 12.98
CA ASN A 58 -29.16 43.40 13.74
C ASN A 58 -28.96 44.61 14.66
N LEU A 59 -28.27 44.40 15.78
CA LEU A 59 -27.86 45.45 16.71
C LEU A 59 -26.41 45.84 16.42
N VAL A 60 -26.18 47.10 16.06
CA VAL A 60 -24.87 47.62 15.67
C VAL A 60 -24.34 48.55 16.76
N GLY A 61 -23.09 48.30 17.18
CA GLY A 61 -22.31 49.15 18.05
C GLY A 61 -21.31 49.98 17.25
N SER A 62 -21.31 51.30 17.44
CA SER A 62 -20.48 52.24 16.68
C SER A 62 -19.72 53.22 17.56
N ILE A 63 -18.42 53.40 17.28
CA ILE A 63 -17.56 54.43 17.89
C ILE A 63 -17.37 55.55 16.85
N GLY A 64 -17.52 56.81 17.26
CA GLY A 64 -17.42 57.97 16.33
C GLY A 64 -18.47 58.04 15.21
N GLY A 65 -19.34 57.03 15.08
CA GLY A 65 -20.26 56.83 13.95
C GLY A 65 -19.85 55.70 13.00
N VAL A 66 -18.68 55.07 13.20
CA VAL A 66 -18.20 53.90 12.45
C VAL A 66 -18.68 52.61 13.16
N PRO A 67 -19.29 51.65 12.45
CA PRO A 67 -19.61 50.33 13.01
C PRO A 67 -18.35 49.54 13.39
N MET A 68 -18.24 49.14 14.65
CA MET A 68 -17.12 48.31 15.17
C MET A 68 -17.59 46.89 15.52
N ILE A 69 -18.85 46.74 15.96
CA ILE A 69 -19.42 45.46 16.39
C ILE A 69 -20.81 45.30 15.76
N ILE A 70 -21.10 44.12 15.23
CA ILE A 70 -22.44 43.71 14.82
C ILE A 70 -22.89 42.53 15.69
N LEU A 71 -24.14 42.60 16.13
CA LEU A 71 -24.85 41.50 16.80
C LEU A 71 -26.03 41.06 15.94
N SER A 72 -26.10 39.77 15.65
CA SER A 72 -27.19 39.15 14.89
C SER A 72 -27.89 38.05 15.69
N LEU A 73 -29.13 37.73 15.30
CA LEU A 73 -29.95 36.69 15.93
C LEU A 73 -30.30 35.61 14.91
N THR A 74 -30.01 34.36 15.23
CA THR A 74 -30.39 33.20 14.41
C THR A 74 -31.14 32.17 15.26
N GLY A 75 -32.38 31.85 14.87
CA GLY A 75 -33.24 30.94 15.62
C GLY A 75 -34.60 30.72 14.96
N GLY A 76 -35.13 29.50 15.08
CA GLY A 76 -36.46 29.12 14.57
C GLY A 76 -37.59 29.42 15.54
N ALA A 77 -38.83 29.42 15.05
CA ALA A 77 -40.01 29.56 15.90
C ALA A 77 -40.12 28.40 16.91
N ILE A 78 -40.48 28.70 18.16
CA ILE A 78 -40.58 27.71 19.25
C ILE A 78 -42.06 27.49 19.58
N SER A 79 -42.59 26.30 19.29
CA SER A 79 -44.00 26.01 19.52
C SER A 79 -44.40 25.91 21.00
N ALA A 80 -45.66 26.22 21.28
CA ALA A 80 -46.22 26.26 22.63
C ALA A 80 -45.91 24.99 23.45
N GLY A 81 -45.41 25.19 24.67
CA GLY A 81 -44.98 24.15 25.59
C GLY A 81 -43.54 23.65 25.41
N GLN A 82 -42.83 24.06 24.36
CA GLN A 82 -41.45 23.63 24.09
C GLN A 82 -40.39 24.64 24.56
N THR A 83 -39.16 24.16 24.72
CA THR A 83 -37.95 24.98 24.85
C THR A 83 -37.15 24.90 23.56
N GLY A 84 -36.63 26.03 23.09
CA GLY A 84 -35.72 26.11 21.95
C GLY A 84 -34.71 27.24 22.14
N ASN A 85 -33.67 27.26 21.32
CA ASN A 85 -32.57 28.21 21.44
C ASN A 85 -32.63 29.25 20.32
N VAL A 86 -32.19 30.46 20.63
CA VAL A 86 -31.75 31.47 19.65
C VAL A 86 -30.26 31.73 19.90
N SER A 87 -29.46 31.67 18.85
CA SER A 87 -28.05 32.06 18.91
C SER A 87 -27.93 33.56 18.73
N VAL A 88 -27.13 34.19 19.59
CA VAL A 88 -26.65 35.56 19.40
C VAL A 88 -25.22 35.44 18.91
N THR A 89 -24.97 35.89 17.68
CA THR A 89 -23.62 35.95 17.10
C THR A 89 -23.13 37.38 17.20
N ALA A 90 -22.01 37.56 17.90
CA ALA A 90 -21.21 38.77 17.89
C ALA A 90 -20.19 38.68 16.73
N THR A 91 -19.95 39.80 16.07
CA THR A 91 -18.95 39.96 15.02
C THR A 91 -18.17 41.22 15.30
N LEU A 92 -16.86 41.09 15.51
CA LEU A 92 -15.93 42.21 15.55
C LEU A 92 -15.57 42.58 14.09
N LEU A 93 -15.60 43.88 13.78
CA LEU A 93 -15.34 44.39 12.43
C LEU A 93 -13.96 45.04 12.27
N ASP A 94 -13.40 45.50 13.39
CA ASP A 94 -12.20 46.32 13.51
C ASP A 94 -11.82 46.34 15.01
N ASN A 95 -10.55 46.59 15.34
CA ASN A 95 -10.02 46.41 16.69
C ASN A 95 -10.52 47.49 17.67
N LEU A 96 -10.47 47.19 18.97
CA LEU A 96 -11.07 48.04 20.02
C LEU A 96 -10.02 48.43 21.06
N GLN A 97 -9.67 49.72 21.09
CA GLN A 97 -8.73 50.24 22.08
C GLN A 97 -9.29 50.11 23.51
N HIS A 98 -8.65 49.22 24.27
CA HIS A 98 -8.84 49.07 25.71
C HIS A 98 -8.46 50.40 26.42
N GLY A 99 -9.17 50.75 27.49
CA GLY A 99 -9.08 52.07 28.12
C GLY A 99 -7.81 52.27 28.96
N SER A 100 -7.25 53.49 28.97
CA SER A 100 -5.94 53.84 29.54
C SER A 100 -5.86 53.84 31.09
N ASN A 101 -6.69 53.04 31.76
CA ASN A 101 -6.85 53.00 33.21
C ASN A 101 -6.34 51.64 33.75
N PRO A 102 -5.23 51.56 34.53
CA PRO A 102 -4.50 50.31 34.84
C PRO A 102 -5.18 49.26 35.75
N VAL A 103 -6.49 49.06 35.61
CA VAL A 103 -7.32 48.12 36.39
C VAL A 103 -8.27 47.31 35.50
N ASP A 104 -8.60 47.82 34.31
CA ASP A 104 -9.53 47.18 33.34
C ASP A 104 -8.80 46.83 32.03
N ILE A 105 -7.53 46.40 32.10
CA ILE A 105 -6.69 46.13 30.92
C ILE A 105 -7.00 44.78 30.26
N ASP A 106 -7.18 43.70 31.04
CA ASP A 106 -7.33 42.34 30.51
C ASP A 106 -8.60 42.09 29.64
N SER A 107 -9.62 42.97 29.67
CA SER A 107 -10.81 42.83 28.80
C SER A 107 -11.78 44.02 28.71
N ILE A 108 -12.36 44.21 27.52
CA ILE A 108 -13.58 45.00 27.30
C ILE A 108 -14.83 44.15 27.57
N SER A 109 -15.70 44.62 28.47
CA SER A 109 -17.01 43.99 28.72
C SER A 109 -18.18 44.84 28.24
N ILE A 110 -19.08 44.21 27.48
CA ILE A 110 -20.31 44.80 26.94
C ILE A 110 -21.49 44.10 27.61
N SER A 111 -22.21 44.82 28.45
CA SER A 111 -23.30 44.28 29.27
C SER A 111 -24.62 45.01 29.04
N GLY A 112 -25.74 44.36 29.38
CA GLY A 112 -27.09 44.94 29.24
C GLY A 112 -27.75 44.74 27.89
N ILE A 113 -27.18 43.90 27.00
CA ILE A 113 -27.82 43.51 25.74
C ILE A 113 -29.00 42.57 26.07
N ILE A 114 -30.20 42.96 25.64
CA ILE A 114 -31.44 42.20 25.87
C ILE A 114 -31.91 41.59 24.54
N VAL A 115 -32.28 40.31 24.56
CA VAL A 115 -32.95 39.62 23.46
C VAL A 115 -34.37 39.28 23.90
N ASN A 116 -35.36 39.74 23.13
CA ASN A 116 -36.78 39.52 23.39
C ASN A 116 -37.33 38.45 22.45
N ALA A 117 -37.75 37.33 23.01
CA ALA A 117 -38.57 36.31 22.35
C ALA A 117 -40.04 36.71 22.44
N ILE A 118 -40.73 36.86 21.31
CA ILE A 118 -42.11 37.36 21.25
C ILE A 118 -43.06 36.27 20.71
N ASP A 119 -44.17 36.05 21.42
CA ASP A 119 -45.22 35.10 21.03
C ASP A 119 -46.22 35.67 20.01
N THR A 120 -46.99 34.78 19.39
CA THR A 120 -48.07 35.12 18.43
C THR A 120 -49.21 35.98 19.03
N GLN A 121 -49.21 36.25 20.34
CA GLN A 121 -50.13 37.14 21.03
C GLN A 121 -49.45 38.46 21.49
N ASN A 122 -48.19 38.68 21.08
CA ASN A 122 -47.33 39.81 21.40
C ASN A 122 -46.96 39.94 22.90
N HIS A 123 -46.87 38.82 23.62
CA HIS A 123 -46.16 38.75 24.91
C HIS A 123 -44.66 38.53 24.66
N SER A 124 -43.81 39.18 25.45
CA SER A 124 -42.35 39.07 25.35
C SER A 124 -41.73 38.38 26.58
N ALA A 125 -40.86 37.41 26.36
CA ALA A 125 -39.89 36.93 27.34
C ALA A 125 -38.49 37.47 27.00
N SER A 126 -37.72 37.90 27.99
CA SER A 126 -36.43 38.55 27.79
C SER A 126 -35.29 37.70 28.34
N GLY A 127 -34.28 37.47 27.51
CA GLY A 127 -32.96 36.97 27.92
C GLY A 127 -31.94 38.11 27.85
N THR A 128 -30.82 37.96 28.57
CA THR A 128 -29.70 38.90 28.55
C THR A 128 -28.45 38.19 28.10
N VAL A 129 -27.64 38.85 27.26
CA VAL A 129 -26.29 38.43 26.92
C VAL A 129 -25.30 39.52 27.32
N SER A 130 -24.09 39.11 27.67
CA SER A 130 -22.92 39.95 27.82
C SER A 130 -21.83 39.42 26.91
N ILE A 131 -21.01 40.31 26.38
CA ILE A 131 -19.85 39.98 25.55
C ILE A 131 -18.61 40.39 26.34
N THR A 132 -17.58 39.55 26.31
CA THR A 132 -16.23 39.95 26.69
C THR A 132 -15.34 39.81 25.47
N VAL A 133 -14.52 40.83 25.22
CA VAL A 133 -13.35 40.76 24.35
C VAL A 133 -12.17 40.78 25.31
N GLU A 134 -11.36 39.72 25.29
CA GLU A 134 -10.18 39.62 26.17
C GLU A 134 -8.93 40.17 25.43
N ASP A 135 -7.99 40.73 26.18
CA ASP A 135 -6.67 41.16 25.71
C ASP A 135 -5.66 39.99 25.80
N ASP A 136 -4.75 39.86 24.83
CA ASP A 136 -3.92 38.66 24.66
C ASP A 136 -2.47 38.84 25.16
N GLU A 137 -2.13 38.20 26.28
CA GLU A 137 -0.81 38.29 26.94
C GLU A 137 0.30 37.55 26.13
N VAL A 138 1.32 38.28 25.70
CA VAL A 138 2.49 37.74 24.95
C VAL A 138 3.73 37.59 25.84
N VAL A 139 4.40 36.44 25.75
CA VAL A 139 5.67 36.16 26.46
C VAL A 139 6.88 36.58 25.62
N LEU A 140 7.67 37.52 26.18
CA LEU A 140 8.86 38.18 25.63
C LEU A 140 9.77 37.37 24.69
N VAL A 141 10.12 37.97 23.54
CA VAL A 141 11.38 38.75 23.37
C VAL A 141 11.14 39.98 22.44
N THR A 142 11.22 41.21 22.99
CA THR A 142 11.44 42.56 22.35
C THR A 142 10.97 42.82 20.88
N GLY A 143 10.05 43.72 20.50
CA GLY A 143 9.22 44.79 21.16
C GLY A 143 8.35 45.53 20.08
N ASP A 144 8.12 46.86 19.95
CA ASP A 144 8.51 48.05 20.75
C ASP A 144 7.98 49.46 20.23
N LEU A 145 7.71 50.48 21.09
CA LEU A 145 7.52 51.98 20.86
C LEU A 145 6.44 52.55 19.88
N ASN A 146 5.84 53.77 19.98
CA ASN A 146 5.59 54.81 21.04
C ASN A 146 4.75 56.02 20.47
N GLY A 147 4.17 56.90 21.32
CA GLY A 147 3.71 58.27 20.98
C GLY A 147 2.21 58.60 21.25
N ASP A 148 1.78 59.85 21.53
CA ASP A 148 2.52 61.12 21.54
C ASP A 148 1.91 62.28 22.42
N ASN A 149 2.82 63.06 23.06
CA ASN A 149 2.81 64.47 23.56
C ASN A 149 1.65 65.20 24.31
N VAL A 150 2.04 66.12 25.25
CA VAL A 150 1.76 67.60 25.24
C VAL A 150 2.20 68.37 26.54
N ILE A 151 3.03 69.43 26.37
CA ILE A 151 3.30 70.64 27.22
C ILE A 151 3.78 70.48 28.70
N GLY A 152 4.86 71.21 29.06
CA GLY A 152 5.46 71.25 30.40
C GLY A 152 5.68 72.65 31.02
N ASN A 153 6.51 72.73 32.07
CA ASN A 153 6.96 73.97 32.76
C ASN A 153 8.19 73.67 33.65
N TYR A 154 9.18 74.57 33.78
CA TYR A 154 10.38 74.35 34.58
C TYR A 154 10.77 75.57 35.44
N VAL A 155 11.54 75.34 36.52
CA VAL A 155 12.05 76.43 37.38
C VAL A 155 13.56 76.25 37.66
N GLY A 156 14.35 76.69 36.68
CA GLY A 156 15.69 77.27 36.83
C GLY A 156 16.79 76.50 37.57
N THR A 157 17.73 75.95 36.81
CA THR A 157 19.14 76.39 36.87
C THR A 157 19.84 76.21 35.52
N GLY A 158 20.29 77.32 34.90
CA GLY A 158 21.44 77.28 33.97
C GLY A 158 21.17 77.20 32.46
N LEU A 159 19.91 77.18 32.01
CA LEU A 159 19.55 77.33 30.59
C LEU A 159 18.60 78.51 30.38
N LEU A 160 18.53 79.00 29.14
CA LEU A 160 17.66 80.10 28.69
C LEU A 160 16.29 79.53 28.27
N ASP A 161 15.20 80.08 28.81
CA ASP A 161 13.81 79.64 28.60
C ASP A 161 12.94 80.88 28.36
N THR A 162 12.12 80.85 27.30
CA THR A 162 11.21 81.93 26.87
C THR A 162 9.79 81.41 26.61
N SER A 163 9.27 80.55 27.49
CA SER A 163 7.89 80.06 27.44
C SER A 163 6.82 81.17 27.59
N GLY A 164 6.18 81.56 26.47
CA GLY A 164 5.12 82.58 26.41
C GLY A 164 3.94 82.17 25.53
N VAL A 165 2.73 82.14 26.10
CA VAL A 165 1.54 81.58 25.42
C VAL A 165 0.75 82.66 24.65
N ASP A 166 0.80 82.51 23.32
CA ASP A 166 -0.12 83.04 22.29
C ASP A 166 -0.02 84.53 21.87
N GLN A 167 0.10 84.75 20.55
CA GLN A 167 -0.21 85.97 19.78
C GLN A 167 0.63 87.27 20.02
N GLY A 168 1.97 87.19 20.16
CA GLY A 168 2.84 88.37 19.95
C GLY A 168 4.31 88.23 20.37
N TYR A 169 5.24 88.45 19.43
CA TYR A 169 6.69 88.24 19.61
C TYR A 169 7.38 89.21 20.59
N SER A 170 8.19 88.67 21.52
CA SER A 170 9.25 89.35 22.29
C SER A 170 10.03 88.33 23.16
N ALA A 171 11.36 88.42 23.23
CA ALA A 171 12.22 87.50 24.00
C ALA A 171 13.11 88.25 25.01
N ASP A 172 12.89 88.05 26.32
CA ASP A 172 13.50 88.83 27.40
C ASP A 172 14.67 88.08 28.08
N LEU A 173 15.92 88.57 27.90
CA LEU A 173 17.12 87.95 28.49
C LEU A 173 17.27 88.13 30.01
N SER A 174 16.44 88.97 30.65
CA SER A 174 16.62 89.43 32.03
C SER A 174 16.66 88.33 33.09
N ALA A 175 15.97 87.20 32.87
CA ALA A 175 15.89 86.08 33.81
C ALA A 175 17.25 85.48 34.19
N ASN A 176 18.26 85.67 33.33
CA ASN A 176 19.61 85.15 33.49
C ASN A 176 20.49 86.00 34.44
N VAL A 177 20.04 87.21 34.82
CA VAL A 177 20.77 88.09 35.72
C VAL A 177 20.33 87.85 37.16
N ASN A 178 21.07 87.00 37.86
CA ASN A 178 20.75 86.55 39.21
C ASN A 178 20.57 87.74 40.20
N GLY A 179 19.35 87.87 40.75
CA GLY A 179 18.95 88.94 41.67
C GLY A 179 18.12 90.08 41.07
N TRP A 180 17.85 90.06 39.76
CA TRP A 180 16.98 91.07 39.11
C TRP A 180 15.54 91.05 39.66
N ASN A 181 14.88 92.21 39.65
CA ASN A 181 13.53 92.39 40.22
C ASN A 181 12.60 93.28 39.36
N GLY A 182 12.85 93.35 38.06
CA GLY A 182 12.05 94.13 37.11
C GLY A 182 12.19 95.66 37.21
N THR A 183 12.88 96.22 38.22
CA THR A 183 12.95 97.69 38.41
C THR A 183 14.28 98.26 38.91
N ASN A 184 15.17 97.45 39.51
CA ASN A 184 16.53 97.84 39.86
C ASN A 184 17.53 96.75 39.47
N ILE A 185 18.75 97.18 39.16
CA ILE A 185 19.72 96.39 38.40
C ILE A 185 20.89 96.01 39.32
N THR A 186 21.10 94.71 39.53
CA THR A 186 22.24 94.18 40.30
C THR A 186 23.30 93.64 39.36
N PHE A 187 24.50 94.23 39.43
CA PHE A 187 25.67 93.80 38.65
C PHE A 187 26.22 92.50 39.25
N ALA A 188 25.78 91.37 38.71
CA ALA A 188 26.25 90.06 39.15
C ALA A 188 27.74 89.90 38.80
N ASP A 189 28.53 89.42 39.77
CA ASP A 189 29.87 88.90 39.53
C ASP A 189 29.75 87.61 38.71
N SER A 190 30.35 87.60 37.53
CA SER A 190 30.27 86.48 36.58
C SER A 190 31.10 85.25 36.98
N GLY A 191 32.01 85.38 37.96
CA GLY A 191 33.00 84.35 38.28
C GLY A 191 34.14 84.19 37.26
N ILE A 192 34.14 84.92 36.15
CA ILE A 192 35.17 84.89 35.10
C ILE A 192 35.89 86.23 34.95
N THR A 193 37.09 86.21 34.37
CA THR A 193 37.95 87.41 34.25
C THR A 193 38.42 87.70 32.83
N SER A 194 38.47 88.98 32.45
CA SER A 194 39.12 89.50 31.24
C SER A 194 40.24 90.47 31.63
N ASN A 195 41.43 90.26 31.08
CA ASN A 195 42.65 91.03 31.34
C ASN A 195 42.91 91.25 32.85
N GLY A 196 42.78 90.18 33.63
CA GLY A 196 42.98 90.12 35.08
C GLY A 196 41.88 90.78 35.93
N LYS A 197 40.74 91.16 35.34
CA LYS A 197 39.61 91.82 36.02
C LYS A 197 38.33 91.02 35.89
N ILE A 198 37.52 91.01 36.95
CA ILE A 198 36.21 90.35 37.01
C ILE A 198 35.23 90.98 36.00
N LEU A 199 34.45 90.13 35.31
CA LEU A 199 33.33 90.54 34.48
C LEU A 199 32.06 90.74 35.31
N PHE A 200 31.29 91.76 34.94
CA PHE A 200 29.95 92.02 35.44
C PHE A 200 28.94 92.01 34.29
N TYR A 201 27.72 91.58 34.59
CA TYR A 201 26.60 91.54 33.63
C TYR A 201 25.58 92.65 33.88
N TYR A 202 25.01 93.17 32.79
CA TYR A 202 24.03 94.25 32.77
C TYR A 202 23.06 94.06 31.59
N VAL A 203 21.75 94.03 31.84
CA VAL A 203 20.71 94.13 30.80
C VAL A 203 20.12 95.53 30.89
N ASP A 204 19.90 96.18 29.75
CA ASP A 204 19.25 97.51 29.70
C ASP A 204 17.72 97.35 29.75
N PRO A 205 17.01 97.91 30.76
CA PRO A 205 15.54 97.81 30.83
C PRO A 205 14.77 98.48 29.68
N LEU A 206 15.46 99.20 28.78
CA LEU A 206 14.89 99.72 27.53
C LEU A 206 15.14 98.83 26.31
N ASN A 207 16.03 97.85 26.43
CA ASN A 207 16.41 96.87 25.40
C ASN A 207 16.64 95.50 26.09
N PRO A 208 15.59 94.87 26.67
CA PRO A 208 15.73 93.68 27.51
C PRO A 208 16.34 92.47 26.79
N ASP A 209 16.19 92.44 25.48
CA ASP A 209 16.72 91.46 24.52
C ASP A 209 18.27 91.51 24.41
N VAL A 210 18.96 92.46 25.08
CA VAL A 210 20.42 92.64 25.03
C VAL A 210 21.10 92.65 26.41
N LEU A 211 22.01 91.69 26.63
CA LEU A 211 22.89 91.60 27.78
C LEU A 211 24.31 92.10 27.44
N TYR A 212 24.83 93.00 28.26
CA TYR A 212 26.17 93.60 28.18
C TYR A 212 27.07 93.00 29.27
N ALA A 213 28.26 92.52 28.88
CA ALA A 213 29.25 91.94 29.76
C ALA A 213 30.55 92.75 29.72
N TYR A 214 30.98 93.29 30.86
CA TYR A 214 32.02 94.32 30.93
C TYR A 214 32.88 94.18 32.18
N THR A 215 34.12 94.66 32.12
CA THR A 215 34.91 94.94 33.32
C THR A 215 34.65 96.37 33.77
N ASP A 216 34.46 96.60 35.07
CA ASP A 216 34.55 97.93 35.70
C ASP A 216 35.84 97.95 36.53
N SER A 217 36.61 99.04 36.45
CA SER A 217 37.84 99.21 37.24
C SER A 217 37.77 100.31 38.30
N SER A 218 36.56 100.79 38.58
CA SER A 218 36.24 101.50 39.82
C SER A 218 36.04 100.51 41.00
N ALA A 219 36.15 101.00 42.24
CA ALA A 219 36.14 100.14 43.43
C ALA A 219 34.75 99.61 43.86
N ILE A 220 33.69 100.03 43.17
CA ILE A 220 32.31 99.54 43.29
C ILE A 220 31.74 99.55 41.87
N PRO A 221 31.32 98.41 41.28
CA PRO A 221 30.78 98.39 39.92
C PRO A 221 29.55 99.28 39.77
N SER A 222 29.39 99.84 38.57
CA SER A 222 28.24 100.64 38.16
C SER A 222 27.70 100.15 36.83
N ALA A 223 26.48 100.56 36.44
CA ALA A 223 25.84 100.15 35.19
C ALA A 223 26.73 100.42 33.96
N TYR A 224 26.59 99.58 32.92
CA TYR A 224 27.40 99.74 31.72
C TYR A 224 27.04 101.04 30.96
N ASP A 225 28.02 101.91 30.79
CA ASP A 225 27.94 103.13 29.99
C ASP A 225 29.14 103.16 29.02
N ALA A 226 28.86 103.15 27.71
CA ALA A 226 29.88 103.20 26.67
C ALA A 226 30.72 104.50 26.68
N ALA A 227 30.29 105.55 27.40
CA ALA A 227 31.08 106.76 27.62
C ALA A 227 31.98 106.69 28.89
N ASN A 228 31.80 105.71 29.77
CA ASN A 228 32.56 105.57 31.01
C ASN A 228 33.92 104.88 30.77
N THR A 229 34.99 105.67 30.62
CA THR A 229 36.35 105.17 30.32
C THR A 229 36.99 104.28 31.40
N ASN A 230 36.35 104.07 32.55
CA ASN A 230 36.79 103.10 33.57
C ASN A 230 36.20 101.70 33.35
N GLN A 231 35.17 101.61 32.52
CA GLN A 231 34.53 100.37 32.08
C GLN A 231 35.08 99.97 30.71
N ASN A 232 35.12 98.66 30.46
CA ASN A 232 35.49 98.09 29.17
C ASN A 232 34.51 96.97 28.85
N LEU A 233 33.71 97.16 27.80
CA LEU A 233 32.82 96.13 27.27
C LEU A 233 33.67 94.98 26.71
N VAL A 234 33.35 93.78 27.13
CA VAL A 234 34.06 92.54 26.76
C VAL A 234 33.20 91.70 25.84
N PHE A 235 31.89 91.60 26.06
CA PHE A 235 30.96 91.11 25.04
C PHE A 235 29.55 91.70 25.18
N THR A 236 28.73 91.51 24.14
CA THR A 236 27.27 91.59 24.22
C THR A 236 26.65 90.27 23.76
N LEU A 237 25.55 89.87 24.38
CA LEU A 237 24.69 88.78 23.94
C LEU A 237 23.32 89.38 23.60
N THR A 238 22.82 89.14 22.39
CA THR A 238 21.50 89.65 21.93
C THR A 238 20.64 88.46 21.52
N ALA A 239 19.42 88.38 22.05
CA ALA A 239 18.40 87.47 21.55
C ALA A 239 17.70 88.10 20.33
N ASP A 240 17.35 87.29 19.34
CA ASP A 240 16.43 87.67 18.28
C ASP A 240 15.01 87.16 18.62
N PRO A 241 14.04 88.05 18.89
CA PRO A 241 12.68 87.66 19.30
C PRO A 241 11.85 86.99 18.19
N ASP A 242 12.33 87.00 16.94
CA ASP A 242 11.64 86.40 15.79
C ASP A 242 12.30 85.07 15.33
N SER A 243 13.45 84.66 15.90
CA SER A 243 14.23 83.49 15.42
C SER A 243 14.86 82.56 16.47
N ASP A 244 14.59 82.77 17.77
CA ASP A 244 15.18 82.03 18.92
C ASP A 244 16.73 81.98 18.96
N SER A 245 17.40 82.82 18.14
CA SER A 245 18.85 82.84 18.02
C SER A 245 19.53 83.83 18.97
N TYR A 246 20.78 83.54 19.35
CA TYR A 246 21.57 84.37 20.27
C TYR A 246 22.88 84.84 19.65
N THR A 247 22.95 86.12 19.28
CA THR A 247 24.19 86.72 18.74
C THR A 247 25.12 87.16 19.88
N MET A 248 26.22 86.42 20.09
CA MET A 248 27.31 86.81 21.00
C MET A 248 28.43 87.55 20.25
N ASN A 249 28.66 88.82 20.59
CA ASN A 249 29.72 89.64 20.01
C ASN A 249 30.84 89.87 21.05
N LEU A 250 31.92 89.10 20.94
CA LEU A 250 33.09 89.16 21.84
C LEU A 250 34.09 90.24 21.37
N LEU A 251 34.18 91.32 22.14
CA LEU A 251 34.95 92.53 21.84
C LEU A 251 36.32 92.58 22.54
N GLN A 252 36.53 91.82 23.63
CA GLN A 252 37.82 91.69 24.32
C GLN A 252 38.07 90.26 24.81
N THR A 253 39.34 89.88 24.97
CA THR A 253 39.75 88.52 25.36
C THR A 253 39.45 88.20 26.83
N ILE A 254 38.99 86.97 27.09
CA ILE A 254 38.76 86.42 28.44
C ILE A 254 39.97 85.55 28.82
N ASP A 255 40.45 85.64 30.06
CA ASP A 255 41.80 85.17 30.45
C ASP A 255 41.89 83.66 30.72
N THR A 256 40.77 83.01 30.99
CA THR A 256 40.68 81.56 31.19
C THR A 256 39.40 81.03 30.55
N LEU A 257 39.54 80.39 29.40
CA LEU A 257 38.53 79.44 28.92
C LEU A 257 39.00 78.02 29.25
N ALA A 258 38.12 77.23 29.87
CA ALA A 258 38.22 75.78 29.82
C ALA A 258 37.91 75.31 28.39
N ASN A 259 38.39 74.12 28.01
CA ASN A 259 38.31 73.50 26.67
C ASN A 259 37.35 74.17 25.68
N ILE A 260 37.89 75.04 24.83
CA ILE A 260 37.20 75.47 23.61
C ILE A 260 37.26 74.29 22.64
N ALA A 261 36.10 73.75 22.26
CA ALA A 261 36.03 72.80 21.16
C ALA A 261 36.41 73.52 19.87
N VAL A 262 37.32 72.93 19.08
CA VAL A 262 37.61 73.40 17.73
C VAL A 262 36.65 72.67 16.80
N ALA A 263 35.54 73.31 16.48
CA ALA A 263 34.69 72.88 15.39
C ALA A 263 35.43 73.10 14.07
N GLY A 264 35.88 72.01 13.46
CA GLY A 264 35.56 71.76 12.05
C GLY A 264 34.67 70.52 12.05
N LEU A 265 33.60 70.46 11.25
CA LEU A 265 33.23 71.33 10.12
C LEU A 265 32.29 72.48 10.56
N ASP A 266 32.07 73.46 9.67
CA ASP A 266 31.25 74.68 9.93
C ASP A 266 30.54 75.09 8.61
N GLY A 267 29.20 75.09 8.63
CA GLY A 267 28.29 75.12 7.46
C GLY A 267 27.64 73.74 7.15
N GLY A 268 26.45 73.66 6.54
CA GLY A 268 25.47 74.71 6.17
C GLY A 268 24.37 75.00 7.22
N GLU A 269 23.31 75.73 6.84
CA GLU A 269 22.25 76.16 7.78
C GLU A 269 21.18 75.07 8.04
N GLY A 270 21.05 74.65 9.29
CA GLY A 270 20.14 73.58 9.70
C GLY A 270 18.66 73.93 9.56
N GLY A 271 17.91 73.03 8.93
CA GLY A 271 16.46 73.13 8.73
C GLY A 271 15.86 71.81 8.27
N ASN A 272 14.57 71.60 8.55
CA ASN A 272 13.86 70.38 8.20
C ASN A 272 13.64 70.32 6.67
N SER A 273 14.32 69.37 6.01
CA SER A 273 14.28 69.19 4.55
C SER A 273 13.84 67.77 4.19
N PRO A 274 13.16 67.55 3.04
CA PRO A 274 12.92 66.21 2.53
C PRO A 274 14.21 65.43 2.22
N ALA A 275 15.32 66.13 2.00
CA ALA A 275 16.62 65.53 1.71
C ALA A 275 17.80 66.34 2.28
N VAL A 276 18.89 65.65 2.62
CA VAL A 276 20.20 66.21 2.97
C VAL A 276 21.25 65.61 2.05
N TYR A 277 22.12 66.44 1.49
CA TYR A 277 23.12 66.06 0.50
C TYR A 277 24.51 66.05 1.11
N VAL A 278 25.26 64.96 0.92
CA VAL A 278 26.63 64.82 1.45
C VAL A 278 27.63 64.86 0.30
N GLY A 279 28.37 65.96 0.22
CA GLY A 279 29.47 66.17 -0.71
C GLY A 279 30.81 65.76 -0.14
N TYR A 280 31.77 65.43 -1.02
CA TYR A 280 33.12 65.05 -0.64
C TYR A 280 34.20 65.61 -1.59
N ASP A 281 35.28 66.20 -1.04
CA ASP A 281 36.42 66.75 -1.80
C ASP A 281 37.66 65.82 -1.71
N ALA A 282 37.88 65.07 -2.79
CA ALA A 282 38.99 64.14 -2.98
C ALA A 282 40.38 64.80 -3.08
N SER A 283 40.47 66.13 -3.14
CA SER A 283 41.72 66.87 -3.09
C SER A 283 42.24 67.09 -1.66
N ASN A 284 41.36 67.05 -0.65
CA ASN A 284 41.67 67.52 0.69
C ASN A 284 41.25 66.58 1.85
N GLY A 285 40.30 65.65 1.65
CA GLY A 285 39.85 64.73 2.69
C GLY A 285 38.57 65.13 3.43
N SER A 286 37.93 66.22 3.03
CA SER A 286 36.79 66.82 3.73
C SER A 286 35.45 66.45 3.11
N PHE A 287 34.43 66.41 3.96
CA PHE A 287 33.02 66.39 3.56
C PHE A 287 32.42 67.80 3.64
N ASP A 288 31.29 67.98 2.96
CA ASP A 288 30.41 69.15 2.99
C ASP A 288 28.96 68.64 3.08
N ILE A 289 28.09 69.30 3.85
CA ILE A 289 26.73 68.81 4.14
C ILE A 289 25.76 69.99 4.10
N ASP A 290 24.79 69.91 3.17
CA ASP A 290 23.78 70.96 2.98
C ASP A 290 22.40 70.34 2.69
N ASN A 291 21.33 71.10 2.95
CA ASN A 291 19.95 70.72 2.63
C ASN A 291 19.49 71.21 1.24
N ASP A 292 20.30 72.04 0.57
CA ASP A 292 20.17 72.42 -0.84
C ASP A 292 21.42 71.95 -1.62
N LEU A 293 21.23 70.99 -2.54
CA LEU A 293 22.27 70.46 -3.43
C LEU A 293 23.00 71.55 -4.25
N SER A 294 22.40 72.73 -4.41
CA SER A 294 23.02 73.87 -5.11
C SER A 294 23.95 74.74 -4.25
N GLN A 295 24.02 74.48 -2.94
CA GLN A 295 24.93 75.16 -2.01
C GLN A 295 26.18 74.34 -1.66
N LEU A 296 26.15 73.02 -1.91
CA LEU A 296 27.32 72.13 -1.88
C LEU A 296 28.52 72.78 -2.63
N GLY A 297 29.68 72.83 -1.99
CA GLY A 297 30.85 73.53 -2.53
C GLY A 297 31.27 73.00 -3.90
N ALA A 298 31.57 73.88 -4.85
CA ALA A 298 31.83 73.51 -6.26
C ALA A 298 33.11 72.67 -6.52
N ASP A 299 33.90 72.40 -5.48
CA ASP A 299 35.06 71.50 -5.49
C ASP A 299 34.73 70.11 -4.86
N TYR A 300 33.50 69.90 -4.36
CA TYR A 300 33.00 68.64 -3.79
C TYR A 300 32.17 67.85 -4.82
N GLU A 301 32.29 66.53 -4.82
CA GLU A 301 31.45 65.59 -5.59
C GLU A 301 30.38 64.98 -4.66
N LEU A 302 29.13 64.84 -5.12
CA LEU A 302 28.07 64.23 -4.32
C LEU A 302 28.40 62.76 -4.06
N ALA A 303 28.40 62.33 -2.80
CA ALA A 303 28.66 60.95 -2.40
C ALA A 303 27.35 60.17 -2.20
N PHE A 304 26.42 60.75 -1.45
CA PHE A 304 25.09 60.19 -1.22
C PHE A 304 24.09 61.27 -0.76
N THR A 305 22.81 60.97 -0.90
CA THR A 305 21.67 61.73 -0.39
C THR A 305 21.01 60.94 0.75
N LEU A 306 20.57 61.64 1.79
CA LEU A 306 19.77 61.08 2.88
C LEU A 306 18.37 61.67 2.85
N SER A 307 17.34 60.84 2.97
CA SER A 307 15.93 61.28 3.02
C SER A 307 15.11 60.37 3.95
N SER A 308 13.87 60.75 4.23
CA SER A 308 12.92 59.85 4.90
C SER A 308 11.55 59.91 4.23
N HIS A 309 10.78 58.83 4.38
CA HIS A 309 9.45 58.66 3.80
C HIS A 309 8.52 57.95 4.79
N TYR A 310 7.24 58.32 4.78
CA TYR A 310 6.20 57.52 5.43
C TYR A 310 5.87 56.29 4.58
N THR A 311 5.37 55.21 5.18
CA THR A 311 4.92 53.98 4.48
C THR A 311 3.86 54.20 3.39
N ASN A 312 3.22 55.37 3.35
CA ASN A 312 2.31 55.80 2.27
C ASN A 312 3.01 56.48 1.08
N GLY A 313 4.35 56.55 1.06
CA GLY A 313 5.19 57.14 0.03
C GLY A 313 5.37 58.67 0.10
N THR A 314 4.76 59.37 1.07
CA THR A 314 5.00 60.82 1.24
C THR A 314 6.35 61.08 1.91
N PRO A 315 7.15 62.07 1.44
CA PRO A 315 8.41 62.40 2.09
C PRO A 315 8.22 62.95 3.51
N GLY A 316 9.03 62.45 4.44
CA GLY A 316 9.22 63.00 5.77
C GLY A 316 10.20 64.18 5.77
N THR A 317 10.82 64.47 6.91
CA THR A 317 11.85 65.50 7.01
C THR A 317 13.05 65.06 7.84
N VAL A 318 14.23 65.12 7.24
CA VAL A 318 15.53 64.98 7.91
C VAL A 318 15.99 66.35 8.40
N ASN A 319 16.59 66.40 9.59
CA ASN A 319 17.17 67.58 10.22
C ASN A 319 18.70 67.40 10.31
N GLY A 320 19.45 68.40 9.87
CA GLY A 320 20.91 68.42 9.90
C GLY A 320 21.40 69.62 10.71
N ASN A 321 21.52 69.44 12.02
CA ASN A 321 21.93 70.52 12.93
C ASN A 321 23.11 70.10 13.82
N THR A 322 23.80 71.08 14.41
CA THR A 322 25.16 70.90 14.95
C THR A 322 25.24 69.97 16.18
N GLY A 323 25.36 68.66 15.91
CA GLY A 323 25.55 67.61 16.92
C GLY A 323 25.36 66.18 16.41
N GLY A 324 24.62 66.00 15.31
CA GLY A 324 24.37 64.69 14.71
C GLY A 324 23.29 64.73 13.62
N PHE A 325 22.93 63.57 13.09
CA PHE A 325 21.74 63.41 12.26
C PHE A 325 20.51 63.16 13.14
N GLY A 326 19.33 63.29 12.55
CA GLY A 326 18.04 62.96 13.16
C GLY A 326 16.90 63.52 12.30
N ALA A 327 15.70 62.95 12.41
CA ALA A 327 14.52 63.64 11.89
C ALA A 327 14.11 64.77 12.87
N ASN A 328 12.97 65.42 12.63
CA ASN A 328 12.39 66.36 13.61
C ASN A 328 11.34 65.72 14.54
N ASN A 329 11.16 64.40 14.45
CA ASN A 329 11.14 63.56 15.65
C ASN A 329 12.57 63.02 15.85
N ALA A 330 13.03 62.78 17.08
CA ALA A 330 14.43 62.36 17.32
C ALA A 330 14.76 60.94 16.81
N PHE A 331 13.83 60.32 16.09
CA PHE A 331 13.67 58.90 15.93
C PHE A 331 12.95 58.61 14.62
N VAL A 332 13.46 57.66 13.82
CA VAL A 332 12.61 56.94 12.85
C VAL A 332 11.63 56.12 13.67
N ASP A 333 10.31 56.27 13.46
CA ASP A 333 9.28 55.61 14.26
C ASP A 333 8.26 54.81 13.45
N SER A 334 7.23 54.28 14.11
CA SER A 334 6.25 53.35 13.51
C SER A 334 5.60 53.97 12.26
N GLY A 335 5.94 53.41 11.10
CA GLY A 335 5.51 53.89 9.79
C GLY A 335 6.46 54.87 9.06
N GLU A 336 7.66 55.15 9.57
CA GLU A 336 8.73 55.88 8.84
C GLU A 336 9.81 54.93 8.26
N VAL A 337 10.38 55.36 7.13
CA VAL A 337 11.47 54.71 6.38
C VAL A 337 12.59 55.72 6.21
N PHE A 338 13.83 55.35 6.55
CA PHE A 338 15.02 56.16 6.29
C PHE A 338 15.76 55.67 5.06
N VAL A 339 16.12 56.56 4.14
CA VAL A 339 16.64 56.17 2.81
C VAL A 339 18.03 56.77 2.57
N ILE A 340 18.97 55.91 2.22
CA ILE A 340 20.34 56.24 1.81
C ILE A 340 20.43 56.00 0.29
N ASP A 341 20.54 57.07 -0.47
CA ASP A 341 20.58 57.09 -1.94
C ASP A 341 22.01 57.40 -2.41
N PHE A 342 22.70 56.44 -3.03
CA PHE A 342 24.11 56.55 -3.38
C PHE A 342 24.30 57.20 -4.75
N ALA A 343 25.23 58.15 -4.86
CA ALA A 343 25.46 58.84 -6.13
C ALA A 343 26.09 57.95 -7.24
N GLN A 344 26.58 56.76 -6.87
CA GLN A 344 27.04 55.67 -7.75
C GLN A 344 26.82 54.32 -7.02
N ASP A 345 26.41 53.27 -7.74
CA ASP A 345 26.06 51.98 -7.13
C ASP A 345 27.21 51.32 -6.34
N VAL A 346 26.87 50.68 -5.22
CA VAL A 346 27.81 49.95 -4.33
C VAL A 346 27.60 48.44 -4.39
N ALA A 347 28.66 47.64 -4.17
CA ALA A 347 28.61 46.18 -4.36
C ALA A 347 28.15 45.38 -3.11
N SER A 348 28.35 45.96 -1.93
CA SER A 348 27.76 45.53 -0.66
C SER A 348 27.68 46.70 0.30
N ALA A 349 26.78 46.58 1.28
CA ALA A 349 26.70 47.45 2.45
C ALA A 349 26.85 46.59 3.72
N SER A 350 26.98 47.19 4.90
CA SER A 350 26.90 46.44 6.18
C SER A 350 26.18 47.22 7.26
N ALA A 351 25.82 46.55 8.36
CA ALA A 351 25.47 47.24 9.59
C ALA A 351 26.03 46.53 10.83
N SER A 352 26.36 47.32 11.84
CA SER A 352 26.57 46.86 13.20
C SER A 352 25.75 47.73 14.15
N PHE A 353 25.38 47.21 15.31
CA PHE A 353 24.60 47.95 16.31
C PHE A 353 25.05 47.56 17.72
N THR A 354 24.83 48.43 18.71
CA THR A 354 24.98 48.06 20.13
C THR A 354 23.73 48.49 20.88
N GLY A 355 22.80 47.56 21.10
CA GLY A 355 21.57 47.83 21.87
C GLY A 355 20.32 47.16 21.30
N ALA A 356 20.10 47.29 19.98
CA ALA A 356 19.02 46.61 19.27
C ALA A 356 19.39 45.16 18.90
N ALA A 357 18.38 44.32 18.65
CA ALA A 357 18.55 42.93 18.23
C ALA A 357 18.72 42.77 16.70
N LEU A 358 17.92 43.51 15.93
CA LEU A 358 17.84 43.48 14.47
C LEU A 358 17.49 44.87 13.92
N VAL A 359 17.79 45.12 12.64
CA VAL A 359 17.28 46.25 11.85
C VAL A 359 16.91 45.75 10.46
N HIS A 360 15.75 46.16 9.94
CA HIS A 360 15.25 45.69 8.66
C HIS A 360 15.71 46.60 7.50
N TYR A 361 16.16 46.01 6.40
CA TYR A 361 16.58 46.75 5.20
C TYR A 361 15.87 46.25 3.93
N LYS A 362 15.75 47.15 2.96
CA LYS A 362 15.40 46.87 1.56
C LYS A 362 16.40 47.58 0.65
N ALA A 363 17.16 46.82 -0.13
CA ALA A 363 18.19 47.33 -1.03
C ALA A 363 17.70 47.28 -2.49
N TYR A 364 17.93 48.34 -3.27
CA TYR A 364 17.35 48.52 -4.60
C TYR A 364 18.37 48.94 -5.66
N ALA A 365 18.07 48.64 -6.92
CA ALA A 365 18.80 49.14 -8.10
C ALA A 365 18.31 50.53 -8.55
N GLU A 366 19.02 51.17 -9.49
CA GLU A 366 18.70 52.50 -10.07
C GLU A 366 17.26 52.58 -10.63
N ASP A 367 16.69 51.46 -11.09
CA ASP A 367 15.33 51.39 -11.64
C ASP A 367 14.22 51.10 -10.61
N GLY A 368 14.57 50.98 -9.32
CA GLY A 368 13.65 50.63 -8.23
C GLY A 368 13.37 49.14 -8.08
N THR A 369 14.12 48.26 -8.76
CA THR A 369 14.05 46.81 -8.53
C THR A 369 14.63 46.47 -7.15
N LEU A 370 13.86 45.79 -6.31
CA LEU A 370 14.32 45.25 -5.03
C LEU A 370 15.34 44.12 -5.28
N LEU A 371 16.56 44.30 -4.77
CA LEU A 371 17.69 43.38 -4.89
C LEU A 371 17.80 42.43 -3.69
N GLY A 372 17.33 42.86 -2.52
CA GLY A 372 17.27 42.06 -1.31
C GLY A 372 16.58 42.77 -0.16
N GLU A 373 15.96 41.98 0.71
CA GLU A 373 15.16 42.40 1.87
C GLU A 373 15.50 41.50 3.05
N GLY A 374 15.44 42.02 4.28
CA GLY A 374 15.50 41.22 5.49
C GLY A 374 16.11 41.93 6.69
N ASP A 375 16.41 41.17 7.73
CA ASP A 375 16.87 41.70 9.02
C ASP A 375 18.39 41.52 9.21
N ILE A 376 19.05 42.56 9.73
CA ILE A 376 20.50 42.61 9.94
C ILE A 376 20.80 42.55 11.44
N ALA A 377 21.49 41.50 11.89
CA ALA A 377 22.06 41.44 13.24
C ALA A 377 23.39 42.21 13.33
N THR A 378 23.80 42.57 14.55
CA THR A 378 25.06 43.30 14.80
C THR A 378 26.29 42.68 14.10
N GLY A 379 26.80 43.39 13.09
CA GLY A 379 28.04 43.05 12.39
C GLY A 379 27.84 42.15 11.16
N GLN A 380 26.61 42.00 10.67
CA GLN A 380 26.26 41.25 9.48
C GLN A 380 26.35 42.13 8.22
N GLU A 381 26.77 41.54 7.10
CA GLU A 381 27.00 42.25 5.83
C GLU A 381 25.84 42.05 4.84
N ILE A 382 25.31 43.15 4.31
CA ILE A 382 24.35 43.21 3.21
C ILE A 382 25.11 42.98 1.90
N SER A 383 25.39 41.70 1.59
CA SER A 383 26.28 41.29 0.50
C SER A 383 25.58 40.41 -0.53
N ASN A 384 26.18 40.33 -1.74
CA ASN A 384 25.74 39.47 -2.85
C ASN A 384 24.39 39.83 -3.51
N LEU A 385 23.90 41.07 -3.31
CA LEU A 385 22.63 41.53 -3.88
C LEU A 385 22.76 42.11 -5.31
N GLY A 386 23.95 42.57 -5.71
CA GLY A 386 24.20 43.25 -6.97
C GLY A 386 24.63 44.71 -6.77
N PRO A 387 24.57 45.56 -7.81
CA PRO A 387 24.83 47.00 -7.69
C PRO A 387 23.65 47.68 -6.96
N ILE A 388 23.87 48.05 -5.71
CA ILE A 388 22.86 48.72 -4.86
C ILE A 388 22.96 50.22 -5.11
N SER A 389 21.87 50.83 -5.58
CA SER A 389 21.75 52.26 -5.85
C SER A 389 21.19 53.02 -4.65
N TYR A 390 20.18 52.45 -3.97
CA TYR A 390 19.71 52.98 -2.68
C TYR A 390 19.30 51.88 -1.71
N ILE A 391 19.30 52.21 -0.41
CA ILE A 391 18.85 51.34 0.69
C ILE A 391 17.82 52.07 1.53
N GLU A 392 16.66 51.44 1.69
CA GLU A 392 15.65 51.78 2.69
C GLU A 392 15.97 51.02 4.00
N LEU A 393 15.91 51.71 5.12
CA LEU A 393 16.08 51.17 6.47
C LEU A 393 14.81 51.42 7.28
N THR A 394 14.34 50.37 7.92
CA THR A 394 13.15 50.35 8.79
C THR A 394 13.47 49.55 10.05
N THR A 395 12.63 49.70 11.06
CA THR A 395 12.87 49.10 12.36
C THR A 395 12.37 47.65 12.42
N THR A 396 11.31 47.32 11.66
CA THR A 396 10.81 45.98 11.32
C THR A 396 10.31 45.94 9.87
N GLY A 397 10.08 44.74 9.30
CA GLY A 397 9.64 44.59 7.90
C GLY A 397 8.22 45.07 7.59
N ASP A 398 7.36 45.19 8.60
CA ASP A 398 6.02 45.78 8.55
C ASP A 398 5.99 47.26 9.01
N GLY A 399 7.10 47.77 9.55
CA GLY A 399 7.26 49.16 9.99
C GLY A 399 6.76 49.47 11.41
N ASN A 400 6.48 48.45 12.23
CA ASN A 400 5.99 48.59 13.61
C ASN A 400 6.92 47.90 14.62
N GLY A 401 7.88 48.64 15.18
CA GLY A 401 8.69 48.15 16.31
C GLY A 401 10.05 48.85 16.42
N PHE A 402 10.33 49.55 17.52
CA PHE A 402 11.55 50.32 17.86
C PHE A 402 11.67 51.72 17.23
N ARG A 403 12.60 52.52 17.78
CA ARG A 403 12.99 53.85 17.28
C ARG A 403 14.51 54.03 17.23
N PHE A 404 15.03 54.68 16.18
CA PHE A 404 16.49 54.94 16.03
C PHE A 404 16.84 56.42 15.88
N GLN A 405 17.75 56.90 16.74
CA GLN A 405 18.38 58.23 16.64
C GLN A 405 19.83 58.10 16.16
N PHE A 406 20.21 58.76 15.05
CA PHE A 406 21.58 58.74 14.48
C PHE A 406 22.44 59.95 14.91
N THR A 407 22.80 60.04 16.19
CA THR A 407 23.69 61.11 16.69
C THR A 407 25.13 60.96 16.22
N GLY A 408 25.85 62.06 15.98
CA GLY A 408 27.29 62.04 15.65
C GLY A 408 27.69 61.31 14.36
N THR A 409 28.82 61.71 13.77
CA THR A 409 29.51 60.91 12.74
C THR A 409 31.01 61.13 12.76
N SER A 410 31.76 60.06 12.53
CA SER A 410 33.18 60.12 12.17
C SER A 410 33.49 59.18 10.99
N ALA A 411 33.57 59.75 9.79
CA ALA A 411 34.10 59.07 8.61
C ALA A 411 35.63 59.07 8.67
N ASP A 412 36.24 57.89 8.85
CA ASP A 412 37.69 57.80 9.13
C ASP A 412 38.57 57.93 7.86
N ILE A 413 38.07 57.51 6.68
CA ILE A 413 38.61 57.75 5.32
C ILE A 413 37.54 57.37 4.28
N ILE A 414 37.34 58.20 3.24
CA ILE A 414 36.67 57.81 1.97
C ILE A 414 37.32 58.51 0.79
N VAL A 415 38.02 57.78 -0.10
CA VAL A 415 37.81 57.80 -1.57
C VAL A 415 38.74 56.82 -2.29
N SER A 416 38.14 55.98 -3.14
CA SER A 416 38.15 56.16 -4.60
C SER A 416 37.35 55.02 -5.22
N THR A 417 37.24 54.96 -6.56
CA THR A 417 36.57 53.86 -7.29
C THR A 417 37.30 52.50 -7.20
N THR A 418 38.10 52.26 -6.14
CA THR A 418 38.99 51.09 -6.01
C THR A 418 39.24 50.58 -4.59
N GLN A 419 38.68 51.20 -3.53
CA GLN A 419 38.87 50.76 -2.14
C GLN A 419 37.61 51.00 -1.29
N ASP A 420 37.40 50.10 -0.34
CA ASP A 420 36.22 50.07 0.53
C ASP A 420 36.23 51.21 1.56
N ALA A 421 35.05 51.61 2.02
CA ALA A 421 34.81 52.69 2.98
C ALA A 421 34.09 52.19 4.25
N THR A 422 34.15 52.99 5.32
CA THR A 422 33.37 52.78 6.56
C THR A 422 32.82 54.13 7.06
N LEU A 423 31.50 54.25 7.17
CA LEU A 423 30.79 55.36 7.81
C LEU A 423 30.38 54.94 9.23
N ASN A 424 30.81 55.68 10.27
CA ASN A 424 30.43 55.40 11.65
C ASN A 424 29.51 56.52 12.19
N PHE A 425 28.37 56.11 12.76
CA PHE A 425 27.37 56.95 13.45
C PHE A 425 27.22 56.44 14.91
N ASP A 426 26.86 57.28 15.87
CA ASP A 426 26.43 56.84 17.22
C ASP A 426 24.90 56.70 17.24
N VAL A 427 24.37 55.50 17.54
CA VAL A 427 22.93 55.26 17.58
C VAL A 427 22.42 55.15 19.01
N THR A 428 21.38 55.92 19.32
CA THR A 428 20.55 55.69 20.52
C THR A 428 19.24 55.02 20.10
N VAL A 429 18.89 53.97 20.85
CA VAL A 429 17.64 53.22 20.76
C VAL A 429 16.92 53.45 22.08
N GLU A 430 15.71 54.00 22.03
CA GLU A 430 14.76 54.06 23.16
C GLU A 430 13.91 52.77 23.14
N ASP A 431 13.17 52.48 24.21
CA ASP A 431 12.16 51.41 24.25
C ASP A 431 10.79 51.88 24.76
N SER A 432 9.76 51.04 24.62
CA SER A 432 8.32 51.37 24.67
C SER A 432 7.90 52.29 25.81
N ASP A 433 8.44 52.03 27.00
CA ASP A 433 8.17 52.73 28.25
C ASP A 433 9.31 53.68 28.69
N GLY A 434 10.40 53.76 27.92
CA GLY A 434 11.34 54.88 27.87
C GLY A 434 12.78 54.58 28.30
N ASP A 435 13.21 53.32 28.36
CA ASP A 435 14.59 52.96 28.67
C ASP A 435 15.48 53.13 27.42
N THR A 436 16.63 53.79 27.58
CA THR A 436 17.53 54.13 26.45
C THR A 436 18.84 53.34 26.50
N THR A 437 19.25 52.80 25.34
CA THR A 437 20.56 52.19 25.11
C THR A 437 21.29 52.86 23.94
N SER A 438 22.62 52.81 23.93
CA SER A 438 23.44 53.50 22.92
C SER A 438 24.60 52.64 22.40
N GLY A 439 24.87 52.77 21.10
CA GLY A 439 25.85 52.00 20.35
C GLY A 439 26.36 52.71 19.10
N ASN A 440 26.93 51.95 18.17
CA ASN A 440 27.51 52.48 16.94
C ASN A 440 26.98 51.76 15.70
N PHE A 441 26.49 52.55 14.73
CA PHE A 441 26.07 52.09 13.41
C PHE A 441 27.18 52.31 12.39
N ASN A 442 27.68 51.21 11.83
CA ASN A 442 28.84 51.24 10.94
C ASN A 442 28.46 50.66 9.55
N VAL A 443 28.39 51.53 8.55
CA VAL A 443 28.12 51.15 7.16
C VAL A 443 29.44 51.01 6.41
N ASN A 444 29.85 49.76 6.13
CA ASN A 444 30.92 49.51 5.18
C ASN A 444 30.35 49.58 3.76
N LEU A 445 31.09 50.15 2.82
CA LEU A 445 30.73 50.21 1.39
C LEU A 445 31.86 49.61 0.56
N ALA A 446 31.61 48.48 -0.12
CA ALA A 446 32.62 47.82 -0.94
C ALA A 446 32.74 48.46 -2.33
N ALA A 447 33.97 48.69 -2.81
CA ALA A 447 34.20 49.39 -4.07
C ALA A 447 33.83 48.52 -5.30
N PRO A 448 33.14 49.08 -6.32
CA PRO A 448 32.66 48.31 -7.46
C PRO A 448 33.78 47.93 -8.44
N GLY A 449 34.51 46.83 -8.18
CA GLY A 449 35.36 46.22 -9.20
C GLY A 449 36.30 45.08 -8.79
N GLY A 450 36.09 43.89 -9.36
CA GLY A 450 37.23 43.05 -9.74
C GLY A 450 36.99 41.54 -9.85
N THR A 451 36.22 40.95 -8.94
CA THR A 451 35.99 39.49 -8.89
C THR A 451 34.60 39.13 -9.42
N PRO A 452 34.48 38.35 -10.50
CA PRO A 452 33.20 37.76 -10.89
C PRO A 452 32.68 36.91 -9.74
N LEU A 453 31.42 37.12 -9.35
CA LEU A 453 30.75 36.24 -8.39
C LEU A 453 30.69 34.84 -8.99
N ALA A 454 31.06 33.83 -8.20
CA ALA A 454 30.90 32.44 -8.59
C ALA A 454 29.40 32.06 -8.59
N PRO A 455 28.97 31.10 -9.42
CA PRO A 455 27.68 30.48 -9.22
C PRO A 455 27.62 29.79 -7.84
N THR A 456 26.42 29.62 -7.31
CA THR A 456 26.17 28.97 -6.00
C THR A 456 25.13 27.86 -6.15
N ALA A 457 25.34 26.72 -5.51
CA ALA A 457 24.32 25.67 -5.39
C ALA A 457 23.43 25.98 -4.17
N LEU A 458 22.12 26.12 -4.39
CA LEU A 458 21.15 26.34 -3.31
C LEU A 458 20.66 25.00 -2.76
N THR A 459 20.37 24.03 -3.63
CA THR A 459 20.25 22.62 -3.24
C THR A 459 21.66 22.04 -3.08
N THR A 460 22.11 21.80 -1.84
CA THR A 460 23.48 21.33 -1.55
C THR A 460 23.64 19.80 -1.66
N SER A 461 22.56 19.05 -1.45
CA SER A 461 22.49 17.61 -1.64
C SER A 461 21.05 17.13 -1.91
N ALA A 462 20.90 16.14 -2.77
CA ALA A 462 19.66 15.37 -2.97
C ALA A 462 19.88 13.87 -2.75
N THR A 463 18.80 13.12 -2.58
CA THR A 463 18.81 11.65 -2.57
C THR A 463 17.71 11.13 -3.47
N ALA A 464 18.09 10.43 -4.53
CA ALA A 464 17.16 9.68 -5.37
C ALA A 464 16.95 8.29 -4.77
N ARG A 465 15.73 7.76 -4.87
CA ARG A 465 15.33 6.44 -4.36
C ARG A 465 14.83 5.56 -5.49
N LEU A 466 15.36 4.36 -5.56
CA LEU A 466 15.05 3.35 -6.56
C LEU A 466 14.67 2.04 -5.84
N GLN A 467 13.90 1.18 -6.48
CA GLN A 467 13.43 -0.11 -5.95
C GLN A 467 13.56 -1.19 -7.04
N GLU A 468 14.08 -2.35 -6.70
CA GLU A 468 14.31 -3.40 -7.70
C GLU A 468 13.03 -4.10 -8.16
N ALA A 469 12.01 -4.17 -7.29
CA ALA A 469 10.69 -4.72 -7.62
C ALA A 469 9.99 -3.97 -8.76
N ASP A 470 10.19 -2.66 -8.88
CA ASP A 470 9.56 -1.83 -9.93
C ASP A 470 10.09 -2.17 -11.35
N LEU A 471 11.28 -2.80 -11.45
CA LEU A 471 11.80 -3.33 -12.73
C LEU A 471 10.95 -4.50 -13.27
N LEU A 472 10.31 -5.27 -12.38
CA LEU A 472 9.58 -6.48 -12.75
C LEU A 472 8.15 -6.19 -13.24
N ASP A 473 7.48 -5.20 -12.64
CA ASP A 473 6.08 -4.85 -12.96
C ASP A 473 5.94 -3.98 -14.23
N ASN A 474 6.81 -2.98 -14.42
CA ASN A 474 6.65 -1.99 -15.50
C ASN A 474 7.94 -1.65 -16.30
N GLY A 475 9.11 -2.15 -15.88
CA GLY A 475 10.28 -2.30 -16.75
C GLY A 475 11.30 -1.16 -16.78
N LEU A 476 11.05 -0.03 -16.09
CA LEU A 476 12.06 1.01 -15.82
C LEU A 476 11.68 1.79 -14.55
N ASP A 477 12.42 1.56 -13.47
CA ASP A 477 12.35 2.43 -12.29
C ASP A 477 13.20 3.70 -12.47
N SER A 478 12.66 4.85 -12.06
CA SER A 478 13.40 6.12 -12.06
C SER A 478 12.83 7.15 -11.08
N ASP A 479 13.73 7.85 -10.39
CA ASP A 479 13.42 8.98 -9.52
C ASP A 479 14.14 10.25 -10.00
N SER A 480 13.55 11.42 -9.75
CA SER A 480 13.98 12.71 -10.31
C SER A 480 13.97 13.81 -9.26
N HIS A 481 15.06 14.57 -9.19
CA HIS A 481 15.21 15.66 -8.22
C HIS A 481 15.72 16.94 -8.86
N ASP A 482 15.10 18.07 -8.51
CA ASP A 482 15.55 19.40 -8.94
C ASP A 482 16.65 19.93 -8.02
N LEU A 483 17.79 20.27 -8.61
CA LEU A 483 18.90 20.94 -7.92
C LEU A 483 18.89 22.40 -8.34
N THR A 484 18.55 23.31 -7.42
CA THR A 484 18.51 24.75 -7.71
C THR A 484 19.90 25.37 -7.58
N PHE A 485 20.29 26.17 -8.57
CA PHE A 485 21.52 26.93 -8.62
C PHE A 485 21.24 28.41 -8.91
N LYS A 486 22.03 29.30 -8.29
CA LYS A 486 22.10 30.73 -8.64
C LYS A 486 23.33 30.99 -9.49
N ALA A 487 23.14 31.64 -10.64
CA ALA A 487 24.24 32.09 -11.47
C ALA A 487 24.90 33.35 -10.86
N GLY A 488 26.23 33.40 -10.85
CA GLY A 488 26.97 34.57 -10.40
C GLY A 488 27.04 35.67 -11.48
N SER A 489 28.19 36.34 -11.59
CA SER A 489 28.39 37.41 -12.60
C SER A 489 28.41 36.93 -14.04
N ASP A 490 28.48 35.61 -14.26
CA ASP A 490 28.37 34.94 -15.56
C ASP A 490 27.26 33.88 -15.50
N ALA A 491 26.52 33.77 -16.60
CA ALA A 491 25.50 32.74 -16.80
C ALA A 491 26.10 31.32 -16.63
N ILE A 492 25.34 30.42 -16.00
CA ILE A 492 25.65 28.98 -15.99
C ILE A 492 25.25 28.43 -17.36
N GLY A 493 26.25 27.99 -18.12
CA GLY A 493 26.08 27.58 -19.53
C GLY A 493 26.32 26.10 -19.79
N VAL A 494 26.74 25.35 -18.78
CA VAL A 494 26.96 23.90 -18.79
C VAL A 494 26.70 23.34 -17.39
N PHE A 495 25.91 22.27 -17.29
CA PHE A 495 25.94 21.35 -16.16
C PHE A 495 26.65 20.05 -16.56
N GLN A 496 27.42 19.47 -15.65
CA GLN A 496 28.19 18.23 -15.87
C GLN A 496 28.37 17.46 -14.56
N PHE A 497 28.67 16.16 -14.65
CA PHE A 497 29.09 15.37 -13.49
C PHE A 497 30.55 15.64 -13.09
N GLY A 498 30.86 15.52 -11.80
CA GLY A 498 32.19 15.72 -11.22
C GLY A 498 33.12 14.50 -11.28
N SER A 499 33.96 14.31 -10.26
CA SER A 499 35.03 13.29 -10.30
C SER A 499 34.52 11.89 -9.91
N PHE A 500 34.37 10.99 -10.89
CA PHE A 500 33.89 9.61 -10.66
C PHE A 500 34.75 8.79 -9.68
N ASN A 501 36.01 9.20 -9.43
CA ASN A 501 36.89 8.58 -8.43
C ASN A 501 36.37 8.76 -6.99
N ASN A 502 35.45 9.70 -6.76
CA ASN A 502 34.85 9.98 -5.46
C ASN A 502 33.58 9.15 -5.20
N ILE A 503 33.01 8.52 -6.24
CA ILE A 503 31.79 7.73 -6.12
C ILE A 503 32.10 6.46 -5.34
N GLN A 504 31.33 6.20 -4.28
CA GLN A 504 31.44 5.00 -3.44
C GLN A 504 30.09 4.28 -3.43
N VAL A 505 30.13 2.96 -3.64
CA VAL A 505 28.96 2.08 -3.54
C VAL A 505 29.11 1.22 -2.28
N SER A 506 28.04 1.14 -1.50
CA SER A 506 27.93 0.33 -0.29
C SER A 506 26.71 -0.59 -0.41
N GLY A 507 26.78 -1.78 0.16
CA GLY A 507 25.71 -2.79 0.12
C GLY A 507 25.72 -3.74 -1.09
N ILE A 508 26.62 -3.55 -2.06
CA ILE A 508 26.74 -4.40 -3.25
C ILE A 508 27.86 -5.47 -3.12
N ASN A 509 27.63 -6.68 -3.63
CA ASN A 509 28.63 -7.75 -3.73
C ASN A 509 29.38 -7.76 -5.10
N ALA A 510 29.37 -6.64 -5.82
CA ALA A 510 30.01 -6.50 -7.14
C ALA A 510 30.76 -5.16 -7.33
N ASN A 511 31.73 -5.13 -8.23
CA ASN A 511 32.46 -3.88 -8.56
C ASN A 511 31.68 -3.07 -9.61
N VAL A 512 30.99 -2.01 -9.19
CA VAL A 512 30.44 -1.00 -10.12
C VAL A 512 31.56 -0.12 -10.66
N SER A 513 31.58 0.07 -11.98
CA SER A 513 32.52 0.95 -12.69
C SER A 513 31.78 2.14 -13.31
N TRP A 514 32.29 3.35 -13.12
CA TRP A 514 31.59 4.60 -13.44
C TRP A 514 32.24 5.33 -14.63
N ALA A 515 31.44 5.71 -15.62
CA ALA A 515 31.86 6.44 -16.82
C ALA A 515 30.74 7.32 -17.39
N LEU A 516 31.08 8.22 -18.32
CA LEU A 516 30.08 8.88 -19.17
C LEU A 516 29.88 8.09 -20.47
N ASN A 517 28.64 7.93 -20.90
CA ASN A 517 28.30 7.35 -22.21
C ASN A 517 28.40 8.40 -23.34
N GLU A 518 28.11 8.00 -24.59
CA GLU A 518 28.19 8.93 -25.76
C GLU A 518 27.16 10.07 -25.72
N ALA A 519 26.11 9.97 -24.89
CA ALA A 519 25.12 11.02 -24.66
C ALA A 519 25.50 11.98 -23.50
N GLY A 520 26.57 11.68 -22.75
CA GLY A 520 27.01 12.47 -21.60
C GLY A 520 26.32 12.13 -20.27
N GLN A 521 25.53 11.05 -20.23
CA GLN A 521 24.90 10.53 -19.02
C GLN A 521 25.94 9.76 -18.19
N LEU A 522 25.85 9.83 -16.86
CA LEU A 522 26.72 9.07 -15.95
C LEU A 522 26.16 7.66 -15.78
N VAL A 523 26.96 6.65 -16.08
CA VAL A 523 26.54 5.24 -16.06
C VAL A 523 27.40 4.45 -15.07
N GLY A 524 26.71 3.73 -14.18
CA GLY A 524 27.26 2.66 -13.37
C GLY A 524 27.14 1.32 -14.11
N THR A 525 28.28 0.72 -14.44
CA THR A 525 28.38 -0.57 -15.15
C THR A 525 28.87 -1.65 -14.19
N THR A 526 28.08 -2.71 -13.99
CA THR A 526 28.46 -3.94 -13.27
C THR A 526 28.26 -5.16 -14.16
N MET A 527 29.02 -6.24 -13.92
CA MET A 527 28.96 -7.52 -14.66
C MET A 527 29.03 -7.42 -16.22
N GLY A 528 29.39 -6.27 -16.77
CA GLY A 528 29.43 -5.99 -18.21
C GLY A 528 28.16 -5.37 -18.81
N ARG A 529 27.19 -4.93 -17.99
CA ARG A 529 25.96 -4.23 -18.40
C ARG A 529 25.86 -2.85 -17.73
N GLU A 530 25.19 -1.89 -18.37
CA GLU A 530 24.71 -0.69 -17.68
C GLU A 530 23.67 -1.12 -16.63
N ALA A 531 23.75 -0.61 -15.41
CA ALA A 531 22.82 -0.98 -14.34
C ALA A 531 22.15 0.22 -13.66
N ILE A 532 22.87 1.33 -13.51
CA ILE A 532 22.28 2.62 -13.11
C ILE A 532 22.74 3.69 -14.09
N ARG A 533 21.83 4.60 -14.45
CA ARG A 533 22.12 5.78 -15.26
C ARG A 533 21.64 7.04 -14.55
N LEU A 534 22.40 8.13 -14.67
CA LEU A 534 21.97 9.46 -14.26
C LEU A 534 22.02 10.41 -15.46
N THR A 535 20.89 11.05 -15.72
CA THR A 535 20.67 12.06 -16.76
C THR A 535 20.52 13.43 -16.09
N LEU A 536 21.07 14.48 -16.73
CA LEU A 536 20.86 15.87 -16.32
C LEU A 536 20.06 16.58 -17.42
N ASP A 537 18.87 17.08 -17.08
CA ASP A 537 18.12 18.01 -17.93
C ASP A 537 18.20 19.41 -17.33
N TRP A 538 18.50 20.42 -18.15
CA TRP A 538 18.80 21.77 -17.70
C TRP A 538 18.66 22.82 -18.80
N ASP A 539 18.13 23.97 -18.39
CA ASP A 539 18.14 25.19 -19.19
C ASP A 539 19.30 26.11 -18.78
N ARG A 540 19.61 27.09 -19.63
CA ARG A 540 20.68 28.07 -19.34
C ARG A 540 20.18 29.14 -18.35
N ILE A 541 20.77 29.16 -17.15
CA ILE A 541 20.54 30.18 -16.12
C ILE A 541 21.38 31.43 -16.44
N ASN A 542 20.77 32.60 -16.65
CA ASN A 542 21.53 33.82 -16.97
C ASN A 542 22.16 34.46 -15.71
N ALA A 543 23.13 35.35 -15.87
CA ALA A 543 23.87 35.93 -14.74
C ALA A 543 22.93 36.62 -13.74
N GLY A 544 23.07 36.29 -12.45
CA GLY A 544 22.20 36.76 -11.35
C GLY A 544 20.89 35.96 -11.17
N GLU A 545 20.44 35.19 -12.16
CA GLU A 545 19.20 34.41 -12.08
C GLU A 545 19.38 33.11 -11.28
N GLU A 546 18.25 32.55 -10.83
CA GLU A 546 18.15 31.21 -10.24
C GLU A 546 17.43 30.27 -11.21
N GLY A 547 17.79 28.98 -11.18
CA GLY A 547 17.14 27.95 -11.98
C GLY A 547 17.56 26.54 -11.57
N ASN A 548 16.84 25.55 -12.08
CA ASN A 548 17.03 24.14 -11.72
C ASN A 548 17.78 23.37 -12.81
N VAL A 549 18.56 22.38 -12.38
CA VAL A 549 18.92 21.20 -13.18
C VAL A 549 18.21 20.00 -12.56
N THR A 550 17.40 19.31 -13.33
CA THR A 550 16.76 18.06 -12.91
C THR A 550 17.78 16.94 -13.09
N VAL A 551 18.09 16.21 -12.02
CA VAL A 551 18.80 14.94 -12.10
C VAL A 551 17.79 13.80 -12.04
N GLN A 552 17.69 13.03 -13.12
CA GLN A 552 16.95 11.77 -13.16
C GLN A 552 17.93 10.62 -12.97
N ALA A 553 17.68 9.76 -11.97
CA ALA A 553 18.34 8.47 -11.83
C ALA A 553 17.42 7.38 -12.38
N GLU A 554 17.95 6.48 -13.20
CA GLU A 554 17.25 5.31 -13.76
C GLU A 554 17.94 4.03 -13.30
N LEU A 555 17.16 3.04 -12.88
CA LEU A 555 17.61 1.67 -12.69
C LEU A 555 17.37 0.86 -13.98
N LEU A 556 18.34 0.01 -14.36
CA LEU A 556 18.36 -0.65 -15.68
C LEU A 556 18.51 -2.18 -15.63
N THR A 557 18.84 -2.71 -14.46
CA THR A 557 18.90 -4.14 -14.11
C THR A 557 19.05 -4.24 -12.60
N THR A 558 18.63 -5.36 -12.03
CA THR A 558 18.91 -5.71 -10.64
C THR A 558 20.43 -5.81 -10.36
N LEU A 559 20.80 -5.63 -9.09
CA LEU A 559 22.16 -5.51 -8.57
C LEU A 559 22.34 -6.52 -7.42
N PRO A 560 23.35 -7.41 -7.46
CA PRO A 560 23.55 -8.38 -6.38
C PRO A 560 23.96 -7.66 -5.10
N HIS A 561 23.09 -7.69 -4.09
CA HIS A 561 23.27 -7.04 -2.79
C HIS A 561 24.22 -7.84 -1.90
N SER A 562 24.22 -7.57 -0.60
CA SER A 562 25.16 -8.21 0.32
C SER A 562 24.52 -8.46 1.68
N VAL A 563 24.78 -9.68 2.21
CA VAL A 563 24.10 -10.43 3.29
C VAL A 563 23.94 -9.79 4.68
N ASN A 564 24.01 -8.47 4.76
CA ASN A 564 23.86 -7.62 5.95
C ASN A 564 23.27 -6.22 5.61
N THR A 565 22.80 -5.98 4.39
CA THR A 565 22.38 -4.65 3.89
C THR A 565 21.29 -4.74 2.82
N ASP A 566 20.05 -4.80 3.28
CA ASP A 566 18.77 -4.75 2.57
C ASP A 566 18.51 -3.45 1.73
N ASN A 567 19.54 -2.63 1.50
CA ASN A 567 19.53 -1.38 0.73
C ASN A 567 20.96 -1.04 0.24
N LEU A 568 21.15 -0.93 -1.07
CA LEU A 568 22.39 -0.44 -1.69
C LEU A 568 22.43 1.09 -1.69
N THR A 569 23.59 1.68 -1.39
CA THR A 569 23.79 3.13 -1.34
C THR A 569 24.98 3.58 -2.18
N ILE A 570 24.73 4.49 -3.12
CA ILE A 570 25.74 5.16 -3.95
C ILE A 570 25.87 6.61 -3.49
N SER A 571 27.07 7.02 -3.15
CA SER A 571 27.38 8.34 -2.62
C SER A 571 28.59 8.96 -3.32
N GLY A 572 28.74 10.29 -3.25
CA GLY A 572 29.86 11.00 -3.89
C GLY A 572 29.66 11.30 -5.38
N ILE A 573 28.42 11.27 -5.88
CA ILE A 573 28.08 11.83 -7.19
C ILE A 573 28.00 13.36 -7.03
N GLU A 574 28.79 14.08 -7.83
CA GLU A 574 28.84 15.54 -7.86
C GLU A 574 28.13 16.03 -9.13
N VAL A 575 27.19 16.97 -9.02
CA VAL A 575 26.61 17.72 -10.15
C VAL A 575 27.16 19.14 -10.11
N ILE A 576 27.84 19.55 -11.18
CA ILE A 576 28.62 20.80 -11.23
C ILE A 576 28.04 21.74 -12.29
N GLY A 577 27.53 22.90 -11.84
CA GLY A 577 27.16 24.02 -12.70
C GLY A 577 28.37 24.90 -13.00
N VAL A 578 28.65 25.14 -14.29
CA VAL A 578 29.83 25.87 -14.77
C VAL A 578 29.43 27.19 -15.44
N SER A 579 29.99 28.30 -14.96
CA SER A 579 29.78 29.63 -15.52
C SER A 579 30.55 29.85 -16.83
N GLY A 580 30.16 30.87 -17.60
CA GLY A 580 30.84 31.27 -18.84
C GLY A 580 32.34 31.62 -18.69
N THR A 581 32.80 31.93 -17.47
CA THR A 581 34.22 32.17 -17.14
C THR A 581 34.93 30.98 -16.48
N GLY A 582 34.23 29.86 -16.24
CA GLY A 582 34.79 28.64 -15.65
C GLY A 582 34.79 28.60 -14.12
N LEU A 583 34.04 29.48 -13.45
CA LEU A 583 33.73 29.34 -12.02
C LEU A 583 32.63 28.28 -11.84
N THR A 584 32.67 27.54 -10.73
CA THR A 584 31.87 26.31 -10.56
C THR A 584 31.13 26.26 -9.23
N ALA A 585 29.89 25.78 -9.27
CA ALA A 585 29.10 25.40 -8.10
C ALA A 585 28.87 23.88 -8.12
N THR A 586 28.85 23.23 -6.96
CA THR A 586 28.64 21.78 -6.85
C THR A 586 27.48 21.46 -5.92
N SER A 587 26.59 20.60 -6.37
CA SER A 587 25.60 19.89 -5.55
C SER A 587 25.94 18.40 -5.50
N ASN A 588 25.48 17.68 -4.48
CA ASN A 588 25.75 16.26 -4.28
C ASN A 588 24.48 15.43 -4.55
N VAL A 589 24.65 14.24 -5.13
CA VAL A 589 23.57 13.27 -5.29
C VAL A 589 23.96 11.96 -4.59
N THR A 590 23.03 11.45 -3.80
CA THR A 590 23.03 10.06 -3.32
C THR A 590 21.96 9.31 -4.10
N VAL A 591 22.21 8.04 -4.43
CA VAL A 591 21.18 7.12 -4.93
C VAL A 591 21.10 5.96 -3.97
N THR A 592 19.90 5.61 -3.51
CA THR A 592 19.64 4.38 -2.76
C THR A 592 18.77 3.46 -3.58
N VAL A 593 19.16 2.19 -3.70
CA VAL A 593 18.35 1.12 -4.30
C VAL A 593 17.90 0.20 -3.17
N ALA A 594 16.60 -0.06 -3.07
CA ALA A 594 16.03 -1.01 -2.14
C ALA A 594 15.87 -2.39 -2.80
N ASP A 595 16.18 -3.44 -2.03
CA ASP A 595 16.00 -4.84 -2.41
C ASP A 595 14.58 -5.18 -2.88
N ASP A 596 14.47 -6.20 -3.71
CA ASP A 596 13.24 -6.96 -3.93
C ASP A 596 13.30 -8.30 -3.18
N ASN A 597 12.87 -8.26 -1.92
CA ASN A 597 12.60 -9.44 -1.09
C ASN A 597 11.90 -10.55 -1.89
N ASN A 598 12.35 -11.80 -1.71
CA ASN A 598 11.55 -12.95 -2.10
C ASN A 598 10.15 -12.90 -1.47
N LEU A 599 9.13 -13.38 -2.19
CA LEU A 599 7.78 -13.52 -1.64
C LEU A 599 7.26 -14.93 -1.89
N ALA A 600 7.06 -15.67 -0.80
CA ALA A 600 6.33 -16.93 -0.83
C ALA A 600 4.83 -16.63 -0.96
N VAL A 601 4.14 -17.38 -1.81
CA VAL A 601 2.73 -17.19 -2.14
C VAL A 601 1.97 -18.47 -1.78
N ASP A 602 0.84 -18.37 -1.08
CA ASP A 602 0.09 -19.55 -0.63
C ASP A 602 -0.27 -20.48 -1.81
N ASP A 603 0.16 -21.74 -1.74
CA ASP A 603 -0.19 -22.78 -2.69
C ASP A 603 -1.50 -23.47 -2.31
N THR A 604 -2.22 -23.89 -3.35
CA THR A 604 -3.35 -24.82 -3.23
C THR A 604 -3.17 -25.97 -4.20
N ASN A 605 -3.34 -27.20 -3.71
CA ASN A 605 -3.46 -28.40 -4.51
C ASN A 605 -4.54 -29.29 -3.87
N SER A 606 -4.94 -30.39 -4.51
CA SER A 606 -5.93 -31.32 -3.97
C SER A 606 -5.53 -32.77 -4.18
N VAL A 607 -6.14 -33.67 -3.41
CA VAL A 607 -6.11 -35.10 -3.70
C VAL A 607 -7.50 -35.70 -3.53
N ASP A 608 -7.94 -36.37 -4.58
CA ASP A 608 -9.21 -37.08 -4.62
C ASP A 608 -9.03 -38.52 -4.10
N VAL A 609 -9.94 -38.96 -3.24
CA VAL A 609 -9.95 -40.31 -2.68
C VAL A 609 -11.28 -40.99 -2.95
N VAL A 610 -11.25 -41.96 -3.87
CA VAL A 610 -12.42 -42.74 -4.28
C VAL A 610 -13.00 -43.53 -3.11
N VAL A 611 -14.30 -43.34 -2.87
CA VAL A 611 -15.12 -43.98 -1.84
C VAL A 611 -16.25 -44.76 -2.52
N ASP A 612 -16.11 -46.08 -2.56
CA ASP A 612 -17.13 -47.00 -3.07
C ASP A 612 -17.10 -48.33 -2.29
N SER A 613 -18.14 -49.17 -2.43
CA SER A 613 -18.31 -50.42 -1.69
C SER A 613 -18.74 -51.62 -2.56
N PHE A 614 -17.96 -52.68 -2.51
CA PHE A 614 -18.11 -53.87 -3.33
C PHE A 614 -18.89 -54.95 -2.58
N LEU A 615 -19.93 -55.52 -3.21
CA LEU A 615 -20.73 -56.60 -2.63
C LEU A 615 -19.91 -57.91 -2.58
N VAL A 616 -19.57 -58.37 -1.38
CA VAL A 616 -18.68 -59.52 -1.15
C VAL A 616 -19.41 -60.74 -0.55
N SER A 617 -18.93 -61.93 -0.89
CA SER A 617 -19.30 -63.18 -0.19
C SER A 617 -18.74 -63.25 1.23
N GLY A 618 -19.04 -64.33 1.95
CA GLY A 618 -18.24 -64.70 3.12
C GLY A 618 -16.77 -65.00 2.75
N ILE A 619 -15.88 -64.82 3.73
CA ILE A 619 -14.42 -64.91 3.61
C ILE A 619 -13.92 -66.28 4.10
N VAL A 620 -13.55 -67.15 3.17
CA VAL A 620 -13.11 -68.51 3.46
C VAL A 620 -11.58 -68.55 3.63
N ALA A 621 -11.10 -68.74 4.86
CA ALA A 621 -9.67 -68.78 5.20
C ALA A 621 -9.10 -70.21 5.27
N ASN A 622 -7.91 -70.43 4.70
CA ASN A 622 -7.27 -71.74 4.64
C ASN A 622 -5.74 -71.68 4.81
N TRP A 623 -5.19 -72.30 5.86
CA TRP A 623 -3.75 -72.51 5.96
C TRP A 623 -3.27 -73.48 4.87
N THR A 624 -2.58 -73.00 3.83
CA THR A 624 -2.19 -73.83 2.66
C THR A 624 -0.88 -74.58 2.88
N THR A 625 0.21 -73.89 3.24
CA THR A 625 1.55 -74.49 3.38
C THR A 625 2.28 -74.01 4.65
N THR A 626 3.40 -74.68 4.99
CA THR A 626 4.25 -74.35 6.15
C THR A 626 5.72 -74.65 5.84
N GLY A 627 6.62 -73.75 6.22
CA GLY A 627 8.06 -73.99 6.24
C GLY A 627 8.47 -74.64 7.57
N GLY A 628 9.22 -75.74 7.50
CA GLY A 628 9.71 -76.44 8.70
C GLY A 628 8.62 -77.17 9.49
N GLY A 629 8.80 -77.27 10.80
CA GLY A 629 7.84 -77.86 11.73
C GLY A 629 7.76 -79.38 11.79
N SER A 630 6.95 -79.87 12.72
CA SER A 630 6.62 -81.28 12.93
C SER A 630 5.26 -81.41 13.60
N ASN A 631 4.60 -82.56 13.43
CA ASN A 631 3.23 -82.80 13.91
C ASN A 631 2.23 -81.71 13.46
N ILE A 632 2.38 -81.21 12.23
CA ILE A 632 1.50 -80.18 11.67
C ILE A 632 0.08 -80.72 11.56
N GLU A 633 -0.87 -80.01 12.15
CA GLU A 633 -2.30 -80.25 12.06
C GLU A 633 -2.98 -78.98 11.55
N LYS A 634 -3.95 -79.15 10.66
CA LYS A 634 -4.79 -78.10 10.06
C LYS A 634 -6.24 -78.57 10.10
N PHE A 635 -7.13 -77.72 10.57
CA PHE A 635 -8.52 -78.09 10.85
C PHE A 635 -9.41 -76.83 10.82
N ASP A 636 -10.70 -77.06 10.59
CA ASP A 636 -11.79 -76.11 10.83
C ASP A 636 -12.05 -76.00 12.35
N GLY A 637 -12.38 -74.79 12.80
CA GLY A 637 -12.44 -74.40 14.21
C GLY A 637 -13.30 -75.30 15.10
N THR A 638 -12.95 -75.36 16.39
CA THR A 638 -13.76 -76.07 17.40
C THR A 638 -13.88 -75.33 18.73
N ASP A 639 -14.96 -75.62 19.47
CA ASP A 639 -15.19 -75.21 20.86
C ASP A 639 -14.26 -75.89 21.89
N ALA A 640 -13.32 -76.72 21.42
CA ALA A 640 -12.37 -77.42 22.25
C ALA A 640 -11.28 -76.49 22.81
N THR A 641 -10.66 -76.88 23.93
CA THR A 641 -9.52 -76.12 24.48
C THR A 641 -8.31 -76.21 23.53
N ASN A 642 -7.78 -75.05 23.13
CA ASN A 642 -6.83 -74.88 22.01
C ASN A 642 -7.42 -75.20 20.61
N GLY A 643 -8.75 -75.24 20.49
CA GLY A 643 -9.49 -75.55 19.25
C GLY A 643 -9.74 -74.37 18.30
N GLY A 644 -9.31 -73.15 18.65
CA GLY A 644 -9.49 -71.94 17.82
C GLY A 644 -10.64 -71.05 18.27
N GLY A 645 -11.85 -71.58 18.16
CA GLY A 645 -13.10 -70.86 18.10
C GLY A 645 -14.04 -71.61 17.16
N LEU A 646 -15.18 -71.03 16.80
CA LEU A 646 -16.01 -71.49 15.68
C LEU A 646 -16.23 -70.28 14.78
N ASP A 647 -16.03 -70.46 13.47
CA ASP A 647 -16.37 -69.50 12.42
C ASP A 647 -17.75 -69.83 11.82
N ASN A 648 -18.01 -69.38 10.58
CA ASN A 648 -19.27 -69.59 9.88
C ASN A 648 -19.23 -70.63 8.73
N ASP A 649 -18.05 -71.11 8.31
CA ASP A 649 -17.89 -71.94 7.11
C ASP A 649 -17.37 -73.37 7.36
N SER A 650 -16.21 -73.75 6.82
CA SER A 650 -15.51 -75.04 6.98
C SER A 650 -14.05 -75.01 6.46
N GLY A 651 -13.46 -73.81 6.31
CA GLY A 651 -12.08 -73.57 5.93
C GLY A 651 -11.10 -74.10 6.96
N LEU A 652 -9.85 -74.33 6.55
CA LEU A 652 -8.82 -74.81 7.46
C LEU A 652 -8.13 -73.62 8.15
N ASP A 653 -8.90 -72.95 9.01
CA ASP A 653 -8.64 -71.68 9.70
C ASP A 653 -7.64 -71.82 10.87
N GLN A 654 -7.52 -73.03 11.43
CA GLN A 654 -6.58 -73.35 12.50
C GLN A 654 -5.34 -74.12 12.02
N LEU A 655 -4.18 -73.72 12.52
CA LEU A 655 -2.88 -74.36 12.34
C LEU A 655 -2.24 -74.67 13.70
N ARG A 656 -1.77 -75.90 13.91
CA ARG A 656 -1.03 -76.31 15.12
C ARG A 656 0.24 -77.08 14.76
N TRP A 657 1.31 -76.90 15.54
CA TRP A 657 2.61 -77.56 15.30
C TRP A 657 3.32 -78.03 16.57
N GLY A 658 4.46 -78.67 16.40
CA GLY A 658 5.40 -78.95 17.47
C GLY A 658 5.20 -80.28 18.19
N SER A 659 6.20 -80.63 18.99
CA SER A 659 6.10 -81.67 20.01
C SER A 659 6.00 -80.97 21.36
N PRO A 660 4.80 -80.86 21.96
CA PRO A 660 4.59 -80.01 23.12
C PRO A 660 5.28 -80.58 24.37
N VAL A 661 5.87 -79.69 25.17
CA VAL A 661 6.39 -80.00 26.51
C VAL A 661 5.24 -80.02 27.53
N GLY A 662 4.17 -79.26 27.26
CA GLY A 662 2.94 -79.18 28.04
C GLY A 662 1.78 -80.00 27.47
N SER A 663 0.55 -79.52 27.69
CA SER A 663 -0.70 -80.17 27.21
C SER A 663 -1.20 -79.64 25.86
N TYR A 664 -0.61 -78.54 25.35
CA TYR A 664 -1.07 -77.81 24.18
C TYR A 664 0.09 -77.56 23.23
N LYS A 665 -0.20 -77.56 21.93
CA LYS A 665 0.69 -77.17 20.83
C LYS A 665 0.62 -75.66 20.58
N SER A 666 1.74 -75.05 20.19
CA SER A 666 1.75 -73.73 19.56
C SER A 666 1.00 -73.75 18.21
N GLY A 667 0.57 -72.57 17.75
CA GLY A 667 -0.27 -72.47 16.56
C GLY A 667 -0.71 -71.08 16.17
N TYR A 668 -1.31 -70.98 14.98
CA TYR A 668 -2.10 -69.83 14.54
C TYR A 668 -3.57 -70.23 14.42
N GLY A 669 -4.46 -69.28 14.68
CA GLY A 669 -5.86 -69.34 14.28
C GLY A 669 -6.26 -68.04 13.62
N PHE A 670 -7.25 -68.07 12.74
CA PHE A 670 -7.82 -66.89 12.11
C PHE A 670 -9.33 -67.07 12.06
N ILE A 671 -10.08 -66.28 12.82
CA ILE A 671 -11.55 -66.24 12.70
C ILE A 671 -11.88 -65.07 11.78
N ASP A 672 -12.76 -65.26 10.80
CA ASP A 672 -13.20 -64.23 9.84
C ASP A 672 -13.91 -63.04 10.52
N ASN A 673 -14.31 -62.07 9.70
CA ASN A 673 -15.09 -60.91 10.12
C ASN A 673 -16.36 -60.71 9.26
N ASP A 674 -16.92 -61.77 8.67
CA ASP A 674 -18.08 -61.67 7.75
C ASP A 674 -19.27 -60.92 8.39
N ALA A 675 -19.53 -61.22 9.66
CA ALA A 675 -20.59 -60.60 10.45
C ALA A 675 -20.30 -59.12 10.81
N GLY A 676 -19.06 -58.65 10.68
CA GLY A 676 -18.67 -57.25 10.81
C GLY A 676 -18.70 -56.51 9.47
N LEU A 677 -18.19 -57.14 8.41
CA LEU A 677 -18.16 -56.59 7.04
C LEU A 677 -19.56 -56.45 6.43
N SER A 678 -20.56 -57.18 6.93
CA SER A 678 -21.97 -57.09 6.51
C SER A 678 -22.22 -57.40 5.02
N GLY A 679 -21.24 -57.99 4.33
CA GLY A 679 -21.27 -58.24 2.89
C GLY A 679 -20.71 -57.11 2.01
N GLN A 680 -19.95 -56.15 2.57
CA GLN A 680 -19.31 -55.07 1.80
C GLN A 680 -17.80 -54.97 2.09
N LEU A 681 -17.01 -54.59 1.07
CA LEU A 681 -15.62 -54.11 1.20
C LEU A 681 -15.53 -52.70 0.61
N ALA A 682 -14.93 -51.75 1.34
CA ALA A 682 -14.80 -50.35 0.90
C ALA A 682 -13.42 -50.04 0.27
N LEU A 683 -13.37 -49.12 -0.69
CA LEU A 683 -12.12 -48.57 -1.21
C LEU A 683 -11.47 -47.62 -0.21
N ASN A 684 -10.13 -47.53 -0.27
CA ASN A 684 -9.30 -46.61 0.49
C ASN A 684 -9.48 -46.67 2.03
N GLU A 685 -10.00 -47.79 2.56
CA GLU A 685 -10.25 -48.03 3.99
C GLU A 685 -9.47 -49.21 4.58
N ASP A 686 -9.13 -49.09 5.87
CA ASP A 686 -8.59 -50.19 6.70
C ASP A 686 -9.67 -51.27 6.97
N ILE A 687 -9.79 -52.23 6.05
CA ILE A 687 -10.67 -53.40 6.16
C ILE A 687 -10.09 -54.41 7.16
N VAL A 688 -10.87 -54.78 8.18
CA VAL A 688 -10.57 -55.93 9.05
C VAL A 688 -11.13 -57.21 8.43
N LEU A 689 -10.26 -58.08 7.91
CA LEU A 689 -10.67 -59.39 7.36
C LEU A 689 -11.03 -60.41 8.44
N GLY A 690 -10.48 -60.27 9.65
CA GLY A 690 -10.63 -61.25 10.72
C GLY A 690 -9.74 -61.00 11.92
N THR A 691 -9.90 -61.82 12.96
CA THR A 691 -9.05 -61.82 14.15
C THR A 691 -8.04 -62.95 14.08
N PHE A 692 -6.77 -62.59 13.84
CA PHE A 692 -5.64 -63.51 13.94
C PHE A 692 -5.28 -63.75 15.40
N THR A 693 -5.02 -65.01 15.77
CA THR A 693 -4.59 -65.42 17.12
C THR A 693 -3.33 -66.27 17.05
N HIS A 694 -2.28 -65.84 17.73
CA HIS A 694 -1.07 -66.66 17.94
C HIS A 694 -1.14 -67.32 19.31
N TYR A 695 -1.13 -68.65 19.32
CA TYR A 695 -1.06 -69.48 20.53
C TYR A 695 0.39 -69.91 20.76
N ASN A 696 1.06 -69.38 21.79
CA ASN A 696 2.42 -69.80 22.15
C ASN A 696 2.41 -70.80 23.34
N TRP A 697 2.86 -72.04 23.11
CA TRP A 697 2.97 -73.09 24.12
C TRP A 697 4.30 -73.86 24.04
N PRO A 698 5.09 -73.95 25.12
CA PRO A 698 6.45 -74.47 25.08
C PRO A 698 6.61 -75.81 24.33
N THR A 699 7.37 -75.78 23.24
CA THR A 699 7.63 -76.91 22.34
C THR A 699 9.05 -77.43 22.45
N TYR A 700 9.31 -78.66 21.97
CA TYR A 700 10.68 -79.14 21.84
C TYR A 700 11.41 -78.47 20.66
N SER A 701 12.57 -77.86 20.95
CA SER A 701 13.41 -77.16 19.97
C SER A 701 13.61 -77.98 18.68
N GLY A 702 13.48 -77.30 17.54
CA GLY A 702 13.55 -77.91 16.21
C GLY A 702 12.27 -78.60 15.74
N THR A 703 11.15 -78.49 16.47
CA THR A 703 9.83 -79.00 16.04
C THR A 703 8.82 -77.93 15.62
N SER A 704 9.17 -76.64 15.76
CA SER A 704 8.38 -75.51 15.30
C SER A 704 8.54 -75.21 13.80
N ILE A 705 7.55 -74.52 13.23
CA ILE A 705 7.62 -73.93 11.89
C ILE A 705 8.60 -72.76 11.85
N THR A 706 8.98 -72.34 10.65
CA THR A 706 9.68 -71.06 10.39
C THR A 706 8.83 -70.13 9.51
N SER A 707 7.76 -70.65 8.92
CA SER A 707 6.80 -69.85 8.14
C SER A 707 5.50 -70.61 7.90
N ALA A 708 4.44 -69.89 7.56
CA ALA A 708 3.16 -70.43 7.10
C ALA A 708 2.57 -69.57 5.97
N LYS A 709 1.68 -70.16 5.16
CA LYS A 709 0.84 -69.44 4.21
C LYS A 709 -0.63 -69.66 4.53
N MET A 710 -1.43 -68.59 4.45
CA MET A 710 -2.88 -68.63 4.52
C MET A 710 -3.45 -68.07 3.21
N ASN A 711 -4.27 -68.85 2.53
CA ASN A 711 -5.06 -68.38 1.40
C ASN A 711 -6.41 -67.90 1.93
N VAL A 712 -6.83 -66.71 1.52
CA VAL A 712 -8.10 -66.09 1.90
C VAL A 712 -8.87 -65.81 0.61
N ALA A 713 -10.03 -66.45 0.48
CA ALA A 713 -10.80 -66.44 -0.77
C ALA A 713 -12.24 -65.97 -0.54
N PHE A 714 -12.72 -65.13 -1.46
CA PHE A 714 -14.10 -64.63 -1.51
C PHE A 714 -14.46 -64.29 -2.97
N THR A 715 -15.72 -63.93 -3.22
CA THR A 715 -16.16 -63.39 -4.52
C THR A 715 -16.78 -62.02 -4.34
N LEU A 716 -16.35 -61.06 -5.15
CA LEU A 716 -17.09 -59.83 -5.39
C LEU A 716 -18.22 -60.11 -6.39
N THR A 717 -19.34 -59.39 -6.30
CA THR A 717 -20.53 -59.57 -7.15
C THR A 717 -20.96 -58.23 -7.72
N ASP A 718 -20.98 -58.13 -9.05
CA ASP A 718 -21.35 -56.90 -9.74
C ASP A 718 -22.86 -56.64 -9.79
N ALA A 719 -23.26 -55.45 -10.27
CA ALA A 719 -24.67 -55.05 -10.37
C ALA A 719 -25.51 -56.01 -11.24
N TYR A 720 -24.87 -56.67 -12.19
CA TYR A 720 -25.44 -57.64 -13.11
C TYR A 720 -25.46 -59.08 -12.54
N GLY A 721 -24.87 -59.31 -11.37
CA GLY A 721 -24.80 -60.60 -10.69
C GLY A 721 -23.70 -61.55 -11.19
N LYS A 722 -22.75 -61.05 -11.99
CA LYS A 722 -21.51 -61.73 -12.35
C LYS A 722 -20.53 -61.62 -11.18
N THR A 723 -19.74 -62.67 -10.95
CA THR A 723 -18.90 -62.79 -9.75
C THR A 723 -17.42 -62.87 -10.08
N THR A 724 -16.61 -61.94 -9.55
CA THR A 724 -15.15 -61.95 -9.63
C THR A 724 -14.57 -62.68 -8.40
N PRO A 725 -13.86 -63.82 -8.57
CA PRO A 725 -13.21 -64.51 -7.46
C PRO A 725 -11.87 -63.84 -7.10
N VAL A 726 -11.72 -63.47 -5.83
CA VAL A 726 -10.50 -62.87 -5.27
C VAL A 726 -9.84 -63.88 -4.33
N SER A 727 -8.51 -63.96 -4.38
CA SER A 727 -7.71 -64.97 -3.64
C SER A 727 -6.38 -64.36 -3.16
N LEU A 728 -6.38 -63.81 -1.95
CA LEU A 728 -5.20 -63.23 -1.31
C LEU A 728 -4.36 -64.33 -0.63
N ASP A 729 -3.04 -64.34 -0.87
CA ASP A 729 -2.15 -65.44 -0.44
C ASP A 729 -1.10 -64.97 0.59
N LEU A 730 -1.57 -64.79 1.83
CA LEU A 730 -0.83 -64.18 2.93
C LEU A 730 0.35 -65.04 3.41
N ASN A 731 1.51 -64.42 3.58
CA ASN A 731 2.73 -65.05 4.08
C ASN A 731 3.01 -64.67 5.54
N PHE A 732 3.37 -65.65 6.37
CA PHE A 732 3.76 -65.44 7.77
C PHE A 732 5.15 -66.02 8.01
N SER A 733 6.02 -65.28 8.68
CA SER A 733 7.30 -65.73 9.24
C SER A 733 7.12 -66.08 10.72
N HIS A 734 7.74 -67.17 11.18
CA HIS A 734 7.72 -67.58 12.59
C HIS A 734 9.13 -67.71 13.15
N ASN A 735 9.34 -67.18 14.36
CA ASN A 735 10.57 -67.36 15.11
C ASN A 735 10.24 -67.88 16.52
N GLU A 736 10.35 -69.20 16.70
CA GLU A 736 10.19 -69.86 18.00
C GLU A 736 11.48 -69.71 18.82
N THR A 737 11.39 -68.96 19.92
CA THR A 737 12.53 -68.42 20.66
C THR A 737 13.13 -69.40 21.68
N PRO A 738 14.42 -69.27 22.05
CA PRO A 738 15.04 -70.14 23.04
C PRO A 738 14.60 -69.80 24.49
N ASN A 739 13.52 -70.43 24.95
CA ASN A 739 12.92 -70.19 26.27
C ASN A 739 13.94 -70.24 27.42
N SER A 740 13.91 -69.18 28.25
CA SER A 740 14.91 -68.89 29.29
C SER A 740 14.26 -68.32 30.57
N ASP A 741 15.09 -67.92 31.55
CA ASP A 741 14.62 -67.22 32.76
C ASP A 741 14.22 -65.74 32.48
N ASP A 742 14.46 -65.22 31.27
CA ASP A 742 14.04 -63.90 30.81
C ASP A 742 12.73 -64.03 30.00
N SER A 743 11.65 -63.43 30.51
CA SER A 743 10.30 -63.53 29.93
C SER A 743 10.08 -62.67 28.69
N GLU A 744 10.96 -61.69 28.42
CA GLU A 744 10.88 -60.86 27.22
C GLU A 744 11.72 -61.48 26.08
N ALA A 745 12.91 -62.01 26.41
CA ALA A 745 13.74 -62.75 25.45
C ALA A 745 13.20 -64.15 25.09
N SER A 746 12.09 -64.57 25.72
CA SER A 746 11.34 -65.81 25.44
C SER A 746 9.95 -65.51 24.85
N LYS A 747 9.80 -64.40 24.11
CA LYS A 747 8.57 -64.11 23.35
C LYS A 747 8.73 -64.59 21.91
N ASP A 748 7.84 -65.47 21.49
CA ASP A 748 7.79 -65.92 20.10
C ASP A 748 7.25 -64.83 19.20
N ILE A 749 7.90 -64.68 18.04
CA ILE A 749 7.70 -63.57 17.12
C ILE A 749 7.03 -64.08 15.85
N VAL A 750 5.97 -63.39 15.43
CA VAL A 750 5.27 -63.62 14.17
C VAL A 750 5.34 -62.34 13.34
N THR A 751 5.80 -62.46 12.10
CA THR A 751 5.81 -61.34 11.14
C THR A 751 4.87 -61.68 9.98
N VAL A 752 3.91 -60.81 9.66
CA VAL A 752 3.09 -60.94 8.44
C VAL A 752 3.75 -60.18 7.29
N GLY A 753 3.78 -60.80 6.11
CA GLY A 753 4.28 -60.19 4.89
C GLY A 753 3.22 -59.31 4.23
N GLN A 754 3.59 -58.07 3.95
CA GLN A 754 2.80 -57.14 3.12
C GLN A 754 2.68 -57.74 1.72
N THR A 755 1.52 -58.35 1.43
CA THR A 755 1.21 -59.07 0.19
C THR A 755 -0.04 -58.47 -0.44
N SER A 756 -0.05 -58.39 -1.76
CA SER A 756 -1.18 -57.89 -2.54
C SER A 756 -1.83 -58.99 -3.38
N VAL A 757 -3.02 -58.69 -3.90
CA VAL A 757 -3.60 -59.31 -5.10
C VAL A 757 -4.31 -58.23 -5.93
N THR A 758 -3.92 -58.07 -7.19
CA THR A 758 -4.67 -57.30 -8.19
C THR A 758 -5.76 -58.19 -8.80
N PHE A 759 -6.92 -57.62 -9.09
CA PHE A 759 -7.99 -58.28 -9.86
C PHE A 759 -8.76 -57.27 -10.72
N ASN A 760 -9.36 -57.76 -11.82
CA ASN A 760 -10.27 -56.97 -12.64
C ASN A 760 -11.72 -57.11 -12.15
N TYR A 761 -12.43 -56.00 -12.04
CA TYR A 761 -13.84 -55.93 -11.70
C TYR A 761 -14.50 -54.82 -12.52
N GLU A 762 -15.62 -55.14 -13.18
CA GLU A 762 -16.36 -54.25 -14.11
C GLU A 762 -15.52 -53.53 -15.19
N GLY A 763 -14.27 -53.96 -15.44
CA GLY A 763 -13.35 -53.38 -16.43
C GLY A 763 -12.11 -52.80 -15.77
N ALA A 764 -12.26 -52.13 -14.63
CA ALA A 764 -11.17 -51.55 -13.86
C ALA A 764 -10.34 -52.58 -13.09
N LEU A 765 -9.10 -52.22 -12.76
CA LEU A 765 -8.21 -52.99 -11.88
C LEU A 765 -8.26 -52.44 -10.45
N TYR A 766 -8.23 -53.34 -9.48
CA TYR A 766 -8.16 -53.02 -8.06
C TYR A 766 -7.15 -53.91 -7.34
N THR A 767 -6.42 -53.32 -6.40
CA THR A 767 -5.39 -54.01 -5.61
C THR A 767 -5.77 -54.08 -4.14
N LEU A 768 -5.82 -55.31 -3.60
CA LEU A 768 -6.04 -55.56 -2.17
C LEU A 768 -4.71 -55.92 -1.48
N GLN A 769 -4.27 -55.07 -0.55
CA GLN A 769 -2.96 -55.14 0.10
C GLN A 769 -3.05 -55.44 1.61
N VAL A 770 -2.23 -56.36 2.12
CA VAL A 770 -2.05 -56.58 3.57
C VAL A 770 -1.27 -55.42 4.20
N ILE A 771 -1.88 -54.76 5.17
CA ILE A 771 -1.28 -53.66 5.95
C ILE A 771 -0.58 -54.21 7.19
N GLY A 772 -1.27 -55.05 7.99
CA GLY A 772 -0.65 -55.71 9.15
C GLY A 772 -1.63 -56.15 10.25
N PHE A 773 -1.09 -56.32 11.46
CA PHE A 773 -1.82 -56.66 12.67
C PHE A 773 -2.21 -55.39 13.45
N LYS A 774 -3.51 -55.11 13.56
CA LYS A 774 -4.07 -53.98 14.33
C LYS A 774 -4.41 -54.42 15.75
N ASP A 775 -3.89 -53.69 16.74
CA ASP A 775 -4.15 -53.94 18.16
C ASP A 775 -5.48 -53.29 18.58
N LYS A 776 -6.45 -54.12 19.00
CA LYS A 776 -7.83 -53.67 19.33
C LYS A 776 -7.94 -52.69 20.51
N VAL A 777 -6.85 -52.41 21.24
CA VAL A 777 -6.83 -51.53 22.42
C VAL A 777 -6.12 -50.21 22.14
N THR A 778 -5.08 -50.22 21.30
CA THR A 778 -4.27 -49.06 20.97
C THR A 778 -4.51 -48.51 19.57
N GLY A 779 -5.16 -49.26 18.69
CA GLY A 779 -5.44 -48.87 17.29
C GLY A 779 -4.23 -48.99 16.35
N ASN A 780 -3.02 -49.13 16.89
CA ASN A 780 -1.77 -49.24 16.13
C ASN A 780 -1.77 -50.50 15.24
N VAL A 781 -1.29 -50.34 14.01
CA VAL A 781 -1.01 -51.45 13.07
C VAL A 781 0.48 -51.75 13.06
N VAL A 782 0.84 -53.04 13.16
CA VAL A 782 2.23 -53.52 13.14
C VAL A 782 2.37 -54.77 12.26
N THR A 783 3.47 -54.92 11.53
CA THR A 783 3.74 -56.16 10.77
C THR A 783 4.33 -57.28 11.63
N GLU A 784 4.81 -56.99 12.84
CA GLU A 784 5.42 -57.94 13.77
C GLU A 784 4.75 -57.93 15.15
N ILE A 785 4.44 -59.11 15.70
CA ILE A 785 3.81 -59.28 17.02
C ILE A 785 4.57 -60.29 17.89
N HIS A 786 4.60 -60.03 19.20
CA HIS A 786 5.45 -60.72 20.18
C HIS A 786 4.59 -61.38 21.27
N THR A 787 4.65 -62.72 21.40
CA THR A 787 3.72 -63.49 22.26
C THR A 787 4.45 -64.27 23.35
N ALA A 788 4.10 -64.00 24.60
CA ALA A 788 4.72 -64.63 25.76
C ALA A 788 4.40 -66.13 25.87
N GLU A 789 5.37 -66.89 26.39
CA GLU A 789 5.26 -68.31 26.72
C GLU A 789 4.00 -68.66 27.53
N ASN A 790 3.25 -69.68 27.08
CA ASN A 790 2.01 -70.17 27.71
C ASN A 790 0.84 -69.16 27.66
N ALA A 791 0.84 -68.27 26.66
CA ALA A 791 -0.23 -67.32 26.41
C ALA A 791 -0.74 -67.42 24.96
N ALA A 792 -1.82 -66.68 24.68
CA ALA A 792 -2.22 -66.37 23.32
C ALA A 792 -2.36 -64.85 23.18
N SER A 793 -1.95 -64.31 22.03
CA SER A 793 -2.19 -62.93 21.63
C SER A 793 -3.17 -62.93 20.45
N SER A 794 -3.94 -61.85 20.30
CA SER A 794 -4.92 -61.73 19.21
C SER A 794 -5.00 -60.30 18.69
N TYR A 795 -5.00 -60.17 17.37
CA TYR A 795 -4.97 -58.91 16.64
C TYR A 795 -5.96 -58.96 15.47
N GLU A 796 -6.41 -57.80 15.00
CA GLU A 796 -7.16 -57.71 13.75
C GLU A 796 -6.19 -57.75 12.58
N LEU A 797 -6.50 -58.53 11.55
CA LEU A 797 -5.69 -58.59 10.34
C LEU A 797 -6.28 -57.62 9.32
N VAL A 798 -5.53 -56.56 9.04
CA VAL A 798 -5.99 -55.42 8.24
C VAL A 798 -5.41 -55.47 6.85
N VAL A 799 -6.29 -55.23 5.88
CA VAL A 799 -5.97 -54.96 4.48
C VAL A 799 -6.53 -53.59 4.08
N ARG A 800 -6.05 -53.03 2.97
CA ARG A 800 -6.69 -51.90 2.29
C ARG A 800 -6.86 -52.25 0.82
N MET A 801 -7.95 -51.78 0.22
CA MET A 801 -8.25 -51.95 -1.20
C MET A 801 -8.12 -50.60 -1.89
N VAL A 802 -7.42 -50.54 -3.02
CA VAL A 802 -7.18 -49.31 -3.80
C VAL A 802 -7.47 -49.59 -5.29
N PRO A 803 -7.85 -48.59 -6.10
CA PRO A 803 -7.83 -48.69 -7.55
C PRO A 803 -6.41 -48.92 -8.10
N GLY A 804 -6.31 -49.41 -9.35
CA GLY A 804 -5.05 -49.58 -10.09
C GLY A 804 -4.36 -50.94 -9.92
N ASP A 805 -3.35 -51.19 -10.78
CA ASP A 805 -2.46 -52.35 -10.64
C ASP A 805 -1.26 -52.01 -9.74
N GLY A 806 -1.21 -52.65 -8.57
CA GLY A 806 -0.27 -52.32 -7.52
C GLY A 806 -0.88 -51.52 -6.39
N TYR A 807 -0.16 -51.45 -5.26
CA TYR A 807 -0.62 -50.73 -4.09
C TYR A 807 0.01 -49.33 -4.04
N THR A 808 -0.67 -48.39 -4.69
CA THR A 808 -0.44 -46.95 -4.55
C THR A 808 -1.54 -46.38 -3.67
N LEU A 809 -1.20 -45.46 -2.77
CA LEU A 809 -2.18 -44.67 -2.02
C LEU A 809 -2.42 -43.34 -2.75
N PRO A 810 -3.64 -42.78 -2.71
CA PRO A 810 -3.93 -41.49 -3.34
C PRO A 810 -2.88 -40.44 -2.96
N HIS A 811 -2.34 -39.77 -3.96
CA HIS A 811 -1.31 -38.76 -3.81
C HIS A 811 -1.49 -37.63 -4.82
N THR A 812 -0.84 -36.51 -4.52
CA THR A 812 -0.64 -35.39 -5.44
C THR A 812 0.79 -34.87 -5.28
N GLU A 813 1.35 -34.30 -6.34
CA GLU A 813 2.67 -33.66 -6.34
C GLU A 813 2.63 -32.29 -7.00
N GLY A 814 3.70 -31.53 -6.84
CA GLY A 814 3.79 -30.16 -7.34
C GLY A 814 5.07 -29.46 -6.89
N ASN A 815 5.13 -28.14 -7.05
CA ASN A 815 6.27 -27.34 -6.62
C ASN A 815 5.83 -25.96 -6.09
N VAL A 816 6.11 -25.70 -4.80
CA VAL A 816 5.76 -24.48 -4.05
C VAL A 816 6.54 -23.21 -4.44
N LEU A 817 7.40 -23.31 -5.46
CA LEU A 817 8.19 -22.19 -5.99
C LEU A 817 7.70 -21.72 -7.36
N THR A 818 6.55 -22.22 -7.83
CA THR A 818 6.04 -21.92 -9.20
C THR A 818 5.18 -20.67 -9.27
N ASN A 819 4.61 -20.26 -8.14
CA ASN A 819 3.85 -19.04 -7.89
C ASN A 819 4.65 -17.97 -7.10
N ASP A 820 5.68 -18.39 -6.35
CA ASP A 820 6.59 -17.54 -5.58
C ASP A 820 7.26 -16.44 -6.44
N ILE A 821 7.44 -15.25 -5.87
CA ILE A 821 8.15 -14.15 -6.52
C ILE A 821 9.65 -14.28 -6.24
N VAL A 822 10.39 -14.55 -7.31
CA VAL A 822 11.86 -14.59 -7.34
C VAL A 822 12.42 -13.17 -7.34
N GLY A 823 13.19 -12.82 -6.30
CA GLY A 823 13.89 -11.53 -6.19
C GLY A 823 15.22 -11.47 -6.95
N ALA A 824 15.95 -10.34 -6.86
CA ALA A 824 17.17 -10.06 -7.60
C ALA A 824 18.27 -11.12 -7.52
N ASP A 825 18.45 -11.76 -6.34
CA ASP A 825 19.49 -12.77 -6.11
C ASP A 825 19.12 -14.18 -6.62
N GLY A 826 17.94 -14.34 -7.24
CA GLY A 826 17.53 -15.53 -7.98
C GLY A 826 16.78 -16.59 -7.16
N GLU A 827 16.60 -17.76 -7.77
CA GLU A 827 15.68 -18.81 -7.31
C GLU A 827 15.79 -19.10 -5.80
N PRO A 828 14.71 -18.89 -5.01
CA PRO A 828 14.71 -19.21 -3.60
C PRO A 828 14.80 -20.72 -3.35
N THR A 829 15.18 -21.10 -2.13
CA THR A 829 15.31 -22.51 -1.70
C THR A 829 14.53 -22.76 -0.42
N ILE A 830 13.89 -23.93 -0.30
CA ILE A 830 13.16 -24.28 0.92
C ILE A 830 14.17 -24.61 2.03
N ILE A 831 14.11 -23.86 3.13
CA ILE A 831 14.95 -24.06 4.32
C ILE A 831 14.19 -24.60 5.53
N GLY A 832 12.85 -24.61 5.47
CA GLY A 832 12.01 -25.12 6.53
C GLY A 832 10.61 -25.50 6.05
N VAL A 833 10.03 -26.48 6.73
CA VAL A 833 8.64 -26.92 6.51
C VAL A 833 8.07 -27.55 7.79
N ALA A 834 6.78 -27.35 8.06
CA ALA A 834 6.05 -27.98 9.17
C ALA A 834 4.53 -28.06 8.92
N GLU A 835 3.84 -28.92 9.68
CA GLU A 835 2.37 -29.00 9.73
C GLU A 835 1.76 -27.76 10.42
N GLY A 836 0.59 -27.34 9.94
CA GLY A 836 -0.15 -26.16 10.38
C GLY A 836 0.36 -24.84 9.79
N ASP A 837 -0.48 -23.80 9.90
CA ASP A 837 -0.08 -22.41 9.67
C ASP A 837 0.81 -21.91 10.82
N GLN A 838 2.02 -21.49 10.45
CA GLN A 838 3.11 -20.96 11.28
C GLN A 838 3.81 -19.79 10.55
N THR A 839 3.18 -19.23 9.51
CA THR A 839 3.71 -18.15 8.63
C THR A 839 4.25 -16.96 9.43
N ASP A 840 3.47 -16.51 10.42
CA ASP A 840 3.74 -15.49 11.44
C ASP A 840 5.11 -15.65 12.17
N THR A 841 5.70 -16.85 12.14
CA THR A 841 6.97 -17.19 12.82
C THR A 841 8.06 -17.75 11.90
N GLY A 842 7.70 -18.27 10.73
CA GLY A 842 8.59 -19.06 9.88
C GLY A 842 9.03 -20.39 10.50
N VAL A 843 9.55 -21.28 9.66
CA VAL A 843 9.98 -22.64 10.03
C VAL A 843 11.39 -22.93 9.50
N ILE A 844 12.13 -23.84 10.14
CA ILE A 844 13.50 -24.22 9.73
C ILE A 844 13.72 -25.73 9.96
N GLY A 845 14.22 -26.43 8.94
CA GLY A 845 14.45 -27.87 8.95
C GLY A 845 13.25 -28.70 8.43
N GLN A 846 13.35 -30.03 8.55
CA GLN A 846 12.41 -31.03 8.01
C GLN A 846 12.29 -31.10 6.47
N VAL A 847 12.92 -30.20 5.72
CA VAL A 847 13.07 -30.29 4.26
C VAL A 847 13.68 -31.63 3.86
N GLY A 848 13.06 -32.32 2.89
CA GLY A 848 13.41 -33.67 2.44
C GLY A 848 13.11 -34.79 3.45
N ALA A 849 12.26 -34.54 4.46
CA ALA A 849 11.80 -35.54 5.42
C ALA A 849 10.28 -35.75 5.34
N ILE A 850 9.79 -36.84 5.91
CA ILE A 850 8.36 -37.15 6.02
C ILE A 850 7.75 -36.32 7.16
N ILE A 851 6.71 -35.56 6.83
CA ILE A 851 5.95 -34.68 7.73
C ILE A 851 4.54 -35.25 7.83
N ALA A 852 4.16 -35.74 9.01
CA ALA A 852 2.84 -36.31 9.22
C ALA A 852 1.80 -35.19 9.42
N GLY A 853 0.76 -35.21 8.59
CA GLY A 853 -0.44 -34.39 8.73
C GLY A 853 -1.50 -35.04 9.62
N THR A 854 -2.72 -34.51 9.53
CA THR A 854 -3.96 -35.08 10.04
C THR A 854 -4.48 -36.22 9.16
N TYR A 855 -4.38 -36.10 7.82
CA TYR A 855 -4.88 -37.12 6.87
C TYR A 855 -3.76 -37.84 6.09
N GLY A 856 -2.65 -37.16 5.77
CA GLY A 856 -1.59 -37.70 4.92
C GLY A 856 -0.19 -37.44 5.44
N ASN A 857 0.79 -37.59 4.55
CA ASN A 857 2.19 -37.22 4.79
C ASN A 857 2.70 -36.37 3.63
N LEU A 858 3.36 -35.26 3.95
CA LEU A 858 4.08 -34.43 2.99
C LEU A 858 5.58 -34.76 3.02
N ILE A 859 6.23 -34.74 1.85
CA ILE A 859 7.67 -34.56 1.71
C ILE A 859 7.88 -33.35 0.80
N LEU A 860 8.47 -32.27 1.32
CA LEU A 860 8.82 -31.07 0.55
C LEU A 860 10.35 -30.92 0.50
N ASN A 861 10.90 -30.79 -0.71
CA ASN A 861 12.34 -30.72 -0.99
C ASN A 861 12.86 -29.27 -1.04
N ALA A 862 14.20 -29.11 -1.11
CA ALA A 862 14.85 -27.81 -1.10
C ALA A 862 14.67 -26.99 -2.39
N ASP A 863 14.29 -27.66 -3.48
CA ASP A 863 13.96 -27.12 -4.80
C ASP A 863 12.45 -26.89 -5.00
N GLY A 864 11.69 -26.89 -3.90
CA GLY A 864 10.25 -26.67 -3.88
C GLY A 864 9.40 -27.87 -4.28
N THR A 865 9.97 -28.90 -4.89
CA THR A 865 9.22 -30.10 -5.29
C THR A 865 8.66 -30.83 -4.07
N TYR A 866 7.40 -31.24 -4.13
CA TYR A 866 6.77 -32.01 -3.05
C TYR A 866 5.96 -33.19 -3.55
N THR A 867 5.84 -34.20 -2.69
CA THR A 867 4.87 -35.30 -2.83
C THR A 867 4.03 -35.33 -1.56
N TYR A 868 2.71 -35.34 -1.71
CA TYR A 868 1.75 -35.52 -0.63
C TYR A 868 1.01 -36.84 -0.82
N GLN A 869 1.06 -37.74 0.17
CA GLN A 869 0.36 -39.03 0.11
C GLN A 869 -0.64 -39.19 1.25
N LEU A 870 -1.90 -39.46 0.89
CA LEU A 870 -2.99 -39.71 1.82
C LEU A 870 -2.82 -41.06 2.53
N THR A 871 -2.92 -41.10 3.86
CA THR A 871 -2.73 -42.36 4.63
C THR A 871 -3.86 -42.70 5.60
N ALA A 872 -4.71 -41.73 5.93
CA ALA A 872 -6.01 -41.94 6.55
C ALA A 872 -6.88 -42.95 5.76
N SER A 873 -7.88 -43.52 6.42
CA SER A 873 -8.94 -44.27 5.74
C SER A 873 -10.04 -43.33 5.27
N ALA A 874 -10.65 -43.58 4.11
CA ALA A 874 -11.69 -42.71 3.55
C ALA A 874 -12.81 -42.36 4.57
N ASN A 875 -13.32 -43.36 5.30
CA ASN A 875 -14.30 -43.20 6.38
C ASN A 875 -13.91 -42.25 7.55
N SER A 876 -12.66 -41.80 7.63
CA SER A 876 -12.17 -40.88 8.66
C SER A 876 -12.01 -39.43 8.16
N ILE A 877 -12.21 -39.21 6.87
CA ILE A 877 -12.12 -37.91 6.21
C ILE A 877 -13.54 -37.29 6.18
N PRO A 878 -13.72 -36.02 6.59
CA PRO A 878 -15.00 -35.32 6.44
C PRO A 878 -15.48 -35.29 4.97
N PRO A 879 -16.77 -35.57 4.68
CA PRO A 879 -17.31 -35.52 3.33
C PRO A 879 -17.16 -34.20 2.57
N SER A 880 -16.90 -33.09 3.27
CA SER A 880 -16.73 -31.76 2.68
C SER A 880 -15.79 -30.90 3.53
N GLY A 881 -14.87 -30.17 2.91
CA GLY A 881 -13.98 -29.23 3.62
C GLY A 881 -12.99 -29.93 4.55
N ALA A 882 -12.45 -31.07 4.12
CA ALA A 882 -11.29 -31.69 4.74
C ALA A 882 -10.03 -31.11 4.09
N VAL A 883 -9.22 -30.41 4.88
CA VAL A 883 -8.10 -29.61 4.39
C VAL A 883 -6.87 -29.89 5.25
N GLU A 884 -5.70 -30.01 4.64
CA GLU A 884 -4.40 -29.97 5.32
C GLU A 884 -3.69 -28.65 5.00
N THR A 885 -2.88 -28.15 5.94
CA THR A 885 -2.09 -26.94 5.76
C THR A 885 -0.68 -27.20 6.27
N PHE A 886 0.33 -26.89 5.47
CA PHE A 886 1.74 -27.00 5.84
C PHE A 886 2.43 -25.66 5.57
N THR A 887 3.10 -25.09 6.55
CA THR A 887 3.92 -23.88 6.31
C THR A 887 5.25 -24.28 5.70
N TYR A 888 5.69 -23.59 4.65
CA TYR A 888 7.06 -23.62 4.17
C TYR A 888 7.75 -22.26 4.37
N THR A 889 9.08 -22.28 4.42
CA THR A 889 9.92 -21.08 4.50
C THR A 889 11.01 -21.17 3.45
N THR A 890 11.03 -20.19 2.57
CA THR A 890 12.07 -19.98 1.56
C THR A 890 13.25 -19.18 2.12
N GLN A 891 14.39 -19.30 1.44
CA GLN A 891 15.54 -18.42 1.58
C GLN A 891 16.24 -18.28 0.22
N ASP A 892 16.51 -17.04 -0.17
CA ASP A 892 17.25 -16.68 -1.39
C ASP A 892 18.78 -16.81 -1.25
N GLY A 893 19.52 -16.36 -2.27
CA GLY A 893 20.98 -16.45 -2.35
C GLY A 893 21.74 -15.54 -1.38
N ASP A 894 21.10 -14.48 -0.86
CA ASP A 894 21.68 -13.52 0.08
C ASP A 894 21.39 -13.96 1.53
N GLY A 895 20.12 -14.23 1.80
CA GLY A 895 19.66 -14.82 3.04
C GLY A 895 18.28 -14.36 3.52
N ASP A 896 17.52 -13.62 2.72
CA ASP A 896 16.23 -13.09 3.12
C ASP A 896 15.11 -14.14 3.04
N LYS A 897 14.05 -13.94 3.82
CA LYS A 897 13.11 -15.00 4.19
C LYS A 897 11.67 -14.53 4.21
N THR A 898 10.85 -15.38 3.62
CA THR A 898 9.41 -15.27 3.54
C THR A 898 8.80 -16.66 3.79
N SER A 899 7.49 -16.74 4.00
CA SER A 899 6.81 -18.00 4.36
C SER A 899 5.35 -17.95 3.99
N ALA A 900 4.88 -18.99 3.34
CA ALA A 900 3.48 -19.20 2.96
C ALA A 900 3.05 -20.62 3.33
N THR A 901 1.80 -20.95 3.01
CA THR A 901 1.20 -22.26 3.26
C THR A 901 1.00 -23.04 1.97
N LEU A 902 1.40 -24.32 1.99
CA LEU A 902 0.88 -25.32 1.08
C LEU A 902 -0.39 -25.91 1.68
N THR A 903 -1.52 -25.64 1.02
CA THR A 903 -2.84 -26.15 1.39
C THR A 903 -3.23 -27.31 0.47
N ILE A 904 -3.59 -28.45 1.06
CA ILE A 904 -4.07 -29.63 0.33
C ILE A 904 -5.54 -29.87 0.68
N ASP A 905 -6.45 -29.67 -0.28
CA ASP A 905 -7.84 -30.10 -0.16
C ASP A 905 -7.93 -31.62 -0.37
N VAL A 906 -8.51 -32.34 0.60
CA VAL A 906 -8.63 -33.81 0.57
C VAL A 906 -10.09 -34.17 0.31
N ASN A 907 -10.40 -34.55 -0.94
CA ASN A 907 -11.78 -34.73 -1.39
C ASN A 907 -12.19 -36.21 -1.38
N PRO A 908 -13.14 -36.64 -0.53
CA PRO A 908 -13.78 -37.92 -0.72
C PRO A 908 -14.69 -37.85 -1.95
N VAL A 909 -14.34 -38.57 -3.01
CA VAL A 909 -15.11 -38.65 -4.26
C VAL A 909 -15.74 -40.03 -4.42
N ASN A 910 -16.75 -40.19 -5.27
CA ASN A 910 -17.25 -41.51 -5.65
C ASN A 910 -16.39 -42.11 -6.80
N ALA A 911 -16.83 -43.23 -7.38
CA ALA A 911 -16.15 -43.87 -8.52
C ALA A 911 -16.07 -42.97 -9.78
N ASP A 912 -16.98 -42.01 -9.94
CA ASP A 912 -17.08 -41.11 -11.09
C ASP A 912 -16.33 -39.77 -10.87
N GLY A 913 -15.49 -39.65 -9.82
CA GLY A 913 -14.75 -38.42 -9.49
C GLY A 913 -15.60 -37.32 -8.81
N ILE A 914 -16.85 -37.60 -8.44
CA ILE A 914 -17.77 -36.61 -7.85
C ILE A 914 -17.55 -36.53 -6.34
N ASN A 915 -17.32 -35.33 -5.80
CA ASN A 915 -17.27 -35.13 -4.35
C ASN A 915 -18.57 -35.64 -3.68
N ILE A 916 -18.44 -36.53 -2.68
CA ILE A 916 -19.60 -37.25 -2.10
C ILE A 916 -20.58 -36.32 -1.34
N ALA A 917 -20.19 -35.10 -0.98
CA ALA A 917 -21.10 -34.12 -0.40
C ALA A 917 -21.95 -33.39 -1.46
N ASP A 918 -21.51 -33.34 -2.71
CA ASP A 918 -22.24 -32.72 -3.82
C ASP A 918 -23.09 -33.73 -4.63
N ALA A 919 -22.77 -35.03 -4.56
CA ALA A 919 -23.55 -36.11 -5.19
C ALA A 919 -25.04 -36.18 -4.75
N ASP A 920 -25.38 -35.62 -3.58
CA ASP A 920 -26.76 -35.52 -3.05
C ASP A 920 -27.51 -34.24 -3.52
N LEU A 921 -26.89 -33.36 -4.33
CA LEU A 921 -27.47 -32.08 -4.76
C LEU A 921 -28.47 -32.21 -5.92
N ILE A 922 -29.66 -32.75 -5.61
CA ILE A 922 -30.79 -32.92 -6.55
C ILE A 922 -30.56 -34.06 -7.56
N SER A 923 -30.28 -35.25 -7.04
CA SER A 923 -30.54 -36.47 -7.82
C SER A 923 -32.05 -36.66 -8.02
N THR A 924 -32.46 -36.75 -9.29
CA THR A 924 -33.71 -37.42 -9.68
C THR A 924 -33.44 -38.90 -9.73
N GLN A 925 -34.00 -39.67 -8.81
CA GLN A 925 -33.98 -41.13 -8.93
C GLN A 925 -35.13 -41.51 -9.88
N GLY A 926 -34.78 -41.63 -11.17
CA GLY A 926 -35.66 -42.12 -12.23
C GLY A 926 -36.17 -43.54 -12.01
N SER A 927 -37.13 -43.95 -12.83
CA SER A 927 -37.68 -45.31 -12.77
C SER A 927 -36.95 -46.26 -13.73
N ASN A 928 -37.23 -47.56 -13.66
CA ASN A 928 -36.58 -48.57 -14.52
C ASN A 928 -37.08 -48.57 -15.99
N LEU A 929 -37.43 -47.39 -16.52
CA LEU A 929 -38.19 -47.11 -17.74
C LEU A 929 -37.85 -45.70 -18.22
N ASN A 930 -37.83 -45.47 -19.54
CA ASN A 930 -37.52 -44.18 -20.17
C ASN A 930 -38.22 -42.98 -19.49
N ASP A 931 -37.43 -42.14 -18.84
CA ASP A 931 -37.84 -40.86 -18.29
C ASP A 931 -37.40 -39.67 -19.19
N THR A 932 -37.89 -38.47 -18.90
CA THR A 932 -37.64 -37.28 -19.73
C THR A 932 -37.53 -36.03 -18.85
N ILE A 933 -36.33 -35.46 -18.81
CA ILE A 933 -35.91 -34.39 -17.91
C ILE A 933 -35.59 -33.17 -18.77
N ILE A 934 -36.34 -32.07 -18.62
CA ILE A 934 -36.16 -30.87 -19.46
C ILE A 934 -36.16 -29.61 -18.59
N VAL A 935 -34.99 -28.96 -18.45
CA VAL A 935 -34.70 -27.89 -17.49
C VAL A 935 -35.00 -26.49 -18.07
N VAL A 936 -36.23 -26.27 -18.54
CA VAL A 936 -36.56 -25.04 -19.28
C VAL A 936 -36.61 -23.78 -18.38
N ASN A 937 -35.68 -22.84 -18.61
CA ASN A 937 -35.56 -21.48 -18.04
C ASN A 937 -34.93 -21.33 -16.64
N GLY A 938 -33.72 -21.84 -16.42
CA GLY A 938 -32.92 -21.52 -15.23
C GLY A 938 -32.72 -20.00 -14.98
N GLU A 939 -32.71 -19.18 -16.04
CA GLU A 939 -32.21 -17.79 -16.03
C GLU A 939 -33.25 -16.67 -16.30
N SER A 940 -34.53 -16.82 -15.92
CA SER A 940 -35.52 -15.72 -16.09
C SER A 940 -36.62 -15.61 -15.03
N ALA A 941 -36.21 -15.61 -13.76
CA ALA A 941 -37.06 -15.23 -12.62
C ALA A 941 -37.36 -13.71 -12.60
N ASN A 942 -38.38 -13.25 -13.33
CA ASN A 942 -38.76 -11.82 -13.41
C ASN A 942 -39.41 -11.21 -12.14
N ARG A 943 -39.19 -11.86 -10.98
CA ARG A 943 -39.48 -11.38 -9.62
C ARG A 943 -38.39 -11.90 -8.68
N ALA A 944 -37.92 -11.05 -7.78
CA ALA A 944 -36.97 -11.45 -6.74
C ALA A 944 -37.53 -12.61 -5.89
N GLY A 945 -36.90 -13.78 -5.96
CA GLY A 945 -37.09 -14.88 -5.01
C GLY A 945 -37.72 -16.19 -5.50
N GLN A 946 -37.95 -16.43 -6.80
CA GLN A 946 -38.40 -17.76 -7.30
C GLN A 946 -37.83 -18.15 -8.68
N LYS A 947 -36.95 -19.16 -8.74
CA LYS A 947 -36.64 -19.99 -9.92
C LYS A 947 -37.47 -21.31 -9.85
N VAL A 948 -37.63 -22.05 -10.96
CA VAL A 948 -38.50 -23.25 -11.07
C VAL A 948 -37.92 -24.30 -12.03
N LEU A 949 -37.82 -25.56 -11.59
CA LEU A 949 -37.55 -26.76 -12.40
C LEU A 949 -38.86 -27.44 -12.89
N ASN A 950 -38.85 -28.12 -14.05
CA ASN A 950 -40.00 -28.84 -14.65
C ASN A 950 -39.67 -30.29 -15.08
N ALA A 951 -39.60 -31.25 -14.15
CA ALA A 951 -39.47 -32.68 -14.50
C ALA A 951 -40.79 -33.26 -15.07
N THR A 952 -40.72 -34.10 -16.11
CA THR A 952 -41.90 -34.72 -16.77
C THR A 952 -41.72 -36.22 -16.98
N PHE A 953 -41.85 -36.99 -15.90
CA PHE A 953 -41.75 -38.46 -15.90
C PHE A 953 -42.67 -39.12 -16.95
N GLY A 954 -42.13 -40.16 -17.61
CA GLY A 954 -42.76 -40.86 -18.71
C GLY A 954 -44.02 -41.65 -18.32
N GLY A 955 -44.79 -42.08 -19.33
CA GLY A 955 -45.87 -43.07 -19.20
C GLY A 955 -47.08 -42.72 -18.30
N GLY A 956 -47.03 -41.63 -17.53
CA GLY A 956 -47.98 -41.33 -16.45
C GLY A 956 -47.59 -41.96 -15.10
N LEU A 957 -46.29 -42.13 -14.83
CA LEU A 957 -45.73 -42.78 -13.65
C LEU A 957 -45.26 -41.77 -12.57
N SER A 958 -44.32 -42.20 -11.72
CA SER A 958 -43.92 -41.55 -10.46
C SER A 958 -42.44 -41.79 -10.17
N GLY A 959 -41.61 -40.75 -10.28
CA GLY A 959 -40.23 -40.73 -9.77
C GLY A 959 -40.12 -40.13 -8.36
N ILE A 960 -38.88 -40.03 -7.86
CA ILE A 960 -38.55 -39.35 -6.59
C ILE A 960 -37.51 -38.26 -6.86
N ILE A 961 -37.74 -37.07 -6.32
CA ILE A 961 -36.78 -35.97 -6.29
C ILE A 961 -36.22 -35.90 -4.87
N SER A 962 -34.90 -35.94 -4.71
CA SER A 962 -34.24 -35.66 -3.42
C SER A 962 -33.92 -34.16 -3.28
N GLU A 963 -34.25 -33.58 -2.13
CA GLU A 963 -33.78 -32.25 -1.73
C GLU A 963 -32.55 -32.36 -0.83
N ARG A 964 -31.67 -31.34 -0.82
CA ARG A 964 -30.44 -31.24 0.00
C ARG A 964 -30.60 -31.63 1.49
N ASP A 965 -31.79 -31.46 2.06
CA ASP A 965 -32.12 -31.84 3.44
C ASP A 965 -32.33 -33.37 3.63
N GLY A 966 -32.07 -34.20 2.61
CA GLY A 966 -32.39 -35.63 2.58
C GLY A 966 -33.88 -35.93 2.43
N ASN A 967 -34.70 -34.95 2.03
CA ASN A 967 -36.14 -35.11 1.87
C ASN A 967 -36.47 -35.68 0.48
N MET A 968 -36.95 -36.92 0.45
CA MET A 968 -37.51 -37.55 -0.75
C MET A 968 -38.93 -37.07 -1.05
N VAL A 969 -39.11 -36.36 -2.17
CA VAL A 969 -40.41 -35.93 -2.70
C VAL A 969 -40.85 -36.88 -3.82
N SER A 970 -41.78 -37.78 -3.51
CA SER A 970 -42.41 -38.64 -4.51
C SER A 970 -43.35 -37.84 -5.40
N ALA A 971 -43.01 -37.72 -6.69
CA ALA A 971 -43.80 -37.04 -7.70
C ALA A 971 -44.84 -37.99 -8.31
N SER A 972 -45.99 -37.47 -8.76
CA SER A 972 -47.00 -38.30 -9.46
C SER A 972 -47.84 -37.45 -10.40
N GLY A 973 -47.72 -37.68 -11.72
CA GLY A 973 -48.40 -36.88 -12.73
C GLY A 973 -47.81 -35.47 -12.90
N ALA A 974 -48.23 -34.82 -13.99
CA ALA A 974 -47.53 -33.64 -14.52
C ALA A 974 -47.47 -32.43 -13.57
N ASN A 975 -46.28 -31.82 -13.52
CA ASN A 975 -45.91 -30.54 -12.89
C ASN A 975 -45.85 -30.56 -11.34
N ASN A 976 -44.66 -30.82 -10.80
CA ASN A 976 -44.21 -30.37 -9.48
C ASN A 976 -42.81 -29.75 -9.61
N GLN A 977 -42.43 -28.88 -8.66
CA GLN A 977 -41.32 -27.94 -8.82
C GLN A 977 -40.28 -28.13 -7.70
N SER A 978 -39.00 -28.20 -8.06
CA SER A 978 -37.85 -28.15 -7.13
C SER A 978 -37.01 -26.89 -7.35
N HIS A 979 -36.06 -26.64 -6.45
CA HIS A 979 -35.32 -25.37 -6.32
C HIS A 979 -33.80 -25.59 -6.22
N SER A 980 -33.02 -24.93 -7.09
CA SER A 980 -31.58 -24.70 -6.91
C SER A 980 -31.27 -23.19 -6.81
N THR A 981 -30.10 -22.84 -6.28
CA THR A 981 -29.70 -21.46 -5.95
C THR A 981 -28.29 -21.06 -6.39
N LYS A 982 -27.67 -21.80 -7.33
CA LYS A 982 -26.38 -21.47 -7.98
C LYS A 982 -26.52 -21.55 -9.51
N ASN A 983 -25.44 -21.22 -10.22
CA ASN A 983 -25.33 -21.29 -11.69
C ASN A 983 -24.95 -22.70 -12.21
N ILE A 984 -24.76 -23.65 -11.30
CA ILE A 984 -24.45 -25.06 -11.58
C ILE A 984 -25.67 -25.88 -11.16
N GLN A 985 -26.13 -26.77 -12.04
CA GLN A 985 -27.23 -27.69 -11.77
C GLN A 985 -26.73 -29.12 -11.94
N VAL A 986 -26.91 -29.97 -10.93
CA VAL A 986 -26.62 -31.39 -11.03
C VAL A 986 -27.90 -32.13 -11.45
N VAL A 987 -27.79 -33.07 -12.38
CA VAL A 987 -28.89 -33.85 -12.96
C VAL A 987 -28.48 -35.33 -13.03
N SER A 988 -29.42 -36.24 -12.77
CA SER A 988 -29.26 -37.69 -12.99
C SER A 988 -30.53 -38.26 -13.62
N GLY A 989 -30.39 -39.11 -14.63
CA GLY A 989 -31.51 -39.88 -15.20
C GLY A 989 -31.91 -41.02 -14.26
N GLY A 990 -31.06 -42.05 -14.19
CA GLY A 990 -31.19 -43.15 -13.23
C GLY A 990 -30.85 -44.52 -13.82
N ASP A 991 -31.75 -45.49 -13.66
CA ASP A 991 -31.65 -46.81 -14.31
C ASP A 991 -32.63 -46.88 -15.49
N GLY A 992 -32.46 -46.01 -16.49
CA GLY A 992 -33.43 -45.80 -17.57
C GLY A 992 -32.80 -45.76 -18.95
N ASN A 993 -33.61 -45.48 -19.97
CA ASN A 993 -33.15 -45.11 -21.31
C ASN A 993 -33.70 -43.69 -21.52
N ASP A 994 -32.97 -42.72 -20.98
CA ASP A 994 -33.47 -41.43 -20.54
C ASP A 994 -33.09 -40.30 -21.51
N HIS A 995 -33.93 -39.25 -21.54
CA HIS A 995 -33.73 -38.09 -22.38
C HIS A 995 -33.56 -36.84 -21.50
N ILE A 996 -32.37 -36.25 -21.50
CA ILE A 996 -31.98 -35.13 -20.64
C ILE A 996 -31.68 -33.89 -21.48
N GLU A 997 -32.41 -32.81 -21.24
CA GLU A 997 -32.17 -31.47 -21.79
C GLU A 997 -31.96 -30.46 -20.65
N THR A 998 -30.72 -29.96 -20.49
CA THR A 998 -30.41 -28.76 -19.69
C THR A 998 -30.58 -27.49 -20.55
N ALA A 999 -29.97 -26.35 -20.20
CA ALA A 999 -30.33 -25.09 -20.88
C ALA A 999 -29.31 -23.95 -20.84
N LYS A 1000 -28.96 -23.47 -19.64
CA LYS A 1000 -28.10 -22.31 -19.37
C LYS A 1000 -27.57 -22.37 -17.94
N GLY A 1001 -26.28 -22.63 -17.82
CA GLY A 1001 -25.56 -22.90 -16.57
C GLY A 1001 -24.30 -23.67 -16.92
N ASN A 1002 -23.42 -23.88 -15.95
CA ASN A 1002 -22.36 -24.88 -16.08
C ASN A 1002 -22.90 -26.12 -15.38
N ASP A 1003 -23.61 -26.97 -16.12
CA ASP A 1003 -24.43 -28.05 -15.58
C ASP A 1003 -23.64 -29.38 -15.54
N VAL A 1004 -24.01 -30.27 -14.62
CA VAL A 1004 -23.33 -31.55 -14.39
C VAL A 1004 -24.35 -32.67 -14.50
N ILE A 1005 -24.14 -33.60 -15.44
CA ILE A 1005 -25.18 -34.51 -15.91
C ILE A 1005 -24.67 -35.95 -15.90
N TYR A 1006 -25.34 -36.78 -15.11
CA TYR A 1006 -25.21 -38.23 -15.16
C TYR A 1006 -26.40 -38.77 -15.96
N ALA A 1007 -26.13 -39.49 -17.05
CA ALA A 1007 -27.18 -40.18 -17.77
C ALA A 1007 -27.72 -41.33 -16.89
N GLY A 1008 -26.81 -42.18 -16.42
CA GLY A 1008 -27.04 -43.21 -15.42
C GLY A 1008 -27.27 -42.75 -13.96
N LYS A 1009 -26.84 -43.58 -13.00
CA LYS A 1009 -27.32 -43.59 -11.62
C LYS A 1009 -26.24 -43.48 -10.56
N THR A 1010 -26.45 -42.55 -9.63
CA THR A 1010 -25.73 -42.52 -8.36
C THR A 1010 -26.20 -43.63 -7.39
N GLY A 1011 -25.45 -44.74 -7.35
CA GLY A 1011 -25.13 -45.49 -6.13
C GLY A 1011 -26.23 -46.26 -5.36
N ALA A 1012 -27.25 -46.85 -5.99
CA ALA A 1012 -28.23 -47.70 -5.27
C ALA A 1012 -28.89 -48.83 -6.08
N ALA A 1013 -28.80 -50.09 -5.64
CA ALA A 1013 -29.29 -51.26 -6.38
C ALA A 1013 -30.81 -51.56 -6.24
N GLY A 1014 -31.49 -52.00 -7.32
CA GLY A 1014 -32.75 -52.76 -7.19
C GLY A 1014 -33.76 -52.90 -8.36
N PHE A 1015 -33.56 -53.89 -9.24
CA PHE A 1015 -34.57 -54.65 -10.03
C PHE A 1015 -35.35 -54.00 -11.20
N GLY A 1016 -35.19 -54.54 -12.42
CA GLY A 1016 -36.17 -54.44 -13.53
C GLY A 1016 -35.66 -54.98 -14.86
N THR A 1017 -36.52 -55.55 -15.74
CA THR A 1017 -36.09 -56.08 -17.06
C THR A 1017 -37.13 -55.85 -18.17
N ASP A 1018 -36.66 -55.38 -19.34
CA ASP A 1018 -37.16 -55.65 -20.72
C ASP A 1018 -38.64 -55.34 -21.06
N ASP A 1019 -38.89 -54.27 -21.83
CA ASP A 1019 -39.62 -54.33 -23.13
C ASP A 1019 -39.61 -52.97 -23.90
N GLN A 1020 -39.35 -53.04 -25.20
CA GLN A 1020 -39.23 -52.00 -26.25
C GLN A 1020 -40.10 -50.71 -26.19
N LEU A 1021 -39.49 -49.54 -26.50
CA LEU A 1021 -40.21 -48.44 -27.18
C LEU A 1021 -39.35 -47.54 -28.11
N GLU A 1022 -39.65 -47.59 -29.41
CA GLU A 1022 -39.01 -46.82 -30.51
C GLU A 1022 -39.33 -45.30 -30.41
N LEU A 1023 -38.30 -44.45 -30.16
CA LEU A 1023 -38.46 -42.99 -30.12
C LEU A 1023 -38.92 -42.44 -31.49
N SER A 1024 -40.14 -41.88 -31.54
CA SER A 1024 -40.73 -41.52 -32.82
C SER A 1024 -40.08 -40.28 -33.44
N VAL A 1025 -39.75 -40.37 -34.73
CA VAL A 1025 -39.22 -39.30 -35.62
C VAL A 1025 -39.79 -37.89 -35.36
N ASN A 1026 -41.09 -37.80 -35.04
CA ASN A 1026 -41.79 -36.52 -34.91
C ASN A 1026 -41.51 -35.77 -33.59
N THR A 1027 -41.02 -36.42 -32.55
CA THR A 1027 -40.68 -35.76 -31.27
C THR A 1027 -39.25 -35.22 -31.25
N LEU A 1028 -38.31 -35.93 -31.88
CA LEU A 1028 -36.93 -35.45 -32.09
C LEU A 1028 -36.92 -34.23 -33.04
N SER A 1029 -37.70 -34.28 -34.11
CA SER A 1029 -37.83 -33.17 -35.08
C SER A 1029 -38.46 -31.88 -34.50
N THR A 1030 -39.12 -31.91 -33.34
CA THR A 1030 -39.77 -30.71 -32.77
C THR A 1030 -38.92 -29.92 -31.78
N HIS A 1031 -37.83 -30.47 -31.26
CA HIS A 1031 -36.96 -29.83 -30.27
C HIS A 1031 -35.66 -29.24 -30.89
N HIS A 1032 -35.54 -29.26 -32.22
CA HIS A 1032 -34.37 -28.89 -33.02
C HIS A 1032 -33.11 -29.77 -32.85
N ILE A 1033 -33.08 -30.69 -31.89
CA ILE A 1033 -31.98 -31.67 -31.69
C ILE A 1033 -31.74 -32.55 -32.94
N MET A 1034 -32.72 -32.66 -33.86
CA MET A 1034 -32.48 -33.23 -35.20
C MET A 1034 -33.10 -32.42 -36.35
N THR A 1035 -32.26 -32.01 -37.31
CA THR A 1035 -32.65 -31.80 -38.72
C THR A 1035 -32.77 -33.13 -39.49
N GLY A 1036 -32.20 -34.19 -38.93
CA GLY A 1036 -32.27 -35.57 -39.39
C GLY A 1036 -33.68 -36.17 -39.37
N THR A 1037 -33.83 -37.33 -40.02
CA THR A 1037 -35.10 -38.08 -40.04
C THR A 1037 -34.83 -39.55 -39.80
N LEU A 1038 -35.07 -40.07 -38.59
CA LEU A 1038 -35.13 -41.51 -38.33
C LEU A 1038 -36.12 -42.16 -39.31
N THR A 1039 -35.67 -43.12 -40.11
CA THR A 1039 -36.58 -43.99 -40.91
C THR A 1039 -36.04 -45.41 -41.01
N GLY A 1040 -36.58 -46.30 -40.20
CA GLY A 1040 -36.06 -47.66 -40.00
C GLY A 1040 -35.70 -47.84 -38.53
N SER A 1041 -35.66 -49.09 -38.07
CA SER A 1041 -35.63 -49.40 -36.64
C SER A 1041 -34.24 -49.29 -36.00
N ASP A 1042 -33.20 -49.05 -36.80
CA ASP A 1042 -31.79 -49.20 -36.40
C ASP A 1042 -30.90 -48.07 -36.99
N SER A 1043 -31.40 -46.82 -37.06
CA SER A 1043 -30.61 -45.69 -37.59
C SER A 1043 -31.13 -44.30 -37.19
N ILE A 1044 -30.29 -43.57 -36.46
CA ILE A 1044 -30.25 -42.10 -36.42
C ILE A 1044 -29.37 -41.62 -37.59
N VAL A 1045 -29.67 -40.45 -38.15
CA VAL A 1045 -28.95 -39.86 -39.28
C VAL A 1045 -28.95 -38.35 -39.09
N ASP A 1046 -27.78 -37.72 -39.16
CA ASP A 1046 -27.63 -36.27 -39.14
C ASP A 1046 -27.80 -35.68 -40.58
N THR A 1047 -27.19 -34.53 -40.89
CA THR A 1047 -27.29 -33.93 -42.24
C THR A 1047 -26.16 -34.38 -43.17
N ASP A 1048 -25.00 -34.78 -42.62
CA ASP A 1048 -23.78 -35.09 -43.39
C ASP A 1048 -23.60 -36.60 -43.64
N GLY A 1049 -24.24 -37.45 -42.81
CA GLY A 1049 -24.60 -38.81 -43.17
C GLY A 1049 -23.54 -39.88 -42.90
N MET A 1050 -22.68 -39.66 -41.90
CA MET A 1050 -21.72 -40.65 -41.42
C MET A 1050 -21.81 -40.83 -39.91
N LEU A 1051 -22.51 -41.89 -39.50
CA LEU A 1051 -22.39 -42.55 -38.20
C LEU A 1051 -22.57 -44.06 -38.42
N LEU A 1052 -21.90 -44.87 -37.60
CA LEU A 1052 -22.10 -46.31 -37.55
C LEU A 1052 -23.32 -46.65 -36.67
N SER A 1053 -23.70 -47.93 -36.64
CA SER A 1053 -24.94 -48.38 -35.99
C SER A 1053 -24.76 -48.48 -34.48
N ASN A 1054 -24.94 -47.38 -33.75
CA ASN A 1054 -25.09 -47.46 -32.30
C ASN A 1054 -26.47 -48.02 -31.91
N ASP A 1055 -26.52 -48.99 -30.99
CA ASP A 1055 -27.74 -49.71 -30.65
C ASP A 1055 -28.49 -49.04 -29.50
N VAL A 1056 -29.16 -47.93 -29.81
CA VAL A 1056 -30.10 -47.23 -28.90
C VAL A 1056 -31.36 -48.06 -28.55
N SER A 1057 -31.39 -49.36 -28.86
CA SER A 1057 -32.35 -50.33 -28.31
C SER A 1057 -31.74 -51.24 -27.24
N SER A 1058 -30.46 -51.05 -26.90
CA SER A 1058 -29.83 -51.58 -25.70
C SER A 1058 -30.52 -51.03 -24.45
N ALA A 1059 -30.43 -51.77 -23.35
CA ALA A 1059 -30.92 -51.29 -22.07
C ALA A 1059 -29.88 -50.33 -21.47
N ARG A 1060 -30.34 -49.18 -20.98
CA ARG A 1060 -29.52 -48.07 -20.44
C ARG A 1060 -28.93 -47.08 -21.46
N ALA A 1061 -29.39 -47.10 -22.71
CA ALA A 1061 -28.98 -46.12 -23.73
C ALA A 1061 -29.74 -44.78 -23.61
N ASP A 1062 -28.98 -43.71 -23.40
CA ASP A 1062 -29.44 -42.38 -23.03
C ASP A 1062 -29.16 -41.31 -24.11
N VAL A 1063 -29.87 -40.17 -24.02
CA VAL A 1063 -29.68 -39.01 -24.90
C VAL A 1063 -29.59 -37.74 -24.06
N VAL A 1064 -28.43 -37.08 -24.08
CA VAL A 1064 -28.10 -35.94 -23.20
C VAL A 1064 -27.77 -34.68 -24.00
N ASN A 1065 -28.19 -33.53 -23.49
CA ASN A 1065 -28.00 -32.21 -24.10
C ASN A 1065 -27.69 -31.17 -23.02
N GLY A 1066 -26.41 -30.76 -22.89
CA GLY A 1066 -25.89 -29.77 -21.93
C GLY A 1066 -26.53 -28.39 -22.15
N GLY A 1067 -26.16 -27.76 -23.26
CA GLY A 1067 -26.99 -26.76 -23.94
C GLY A 1067 -26.37 -25.38 -24.02
N SER A 1068 -25.78 -24.83 -22.95
CA SER A 1068 -24.82 -23.72 -23.02
C SER A 1068 -24.26 -23.24 -21.67
N GLY A 1069 -22.93 -23.26 -21.62
CA GLY A 1069 -22.05 -23.08 -20.46
C GLY A 1069 -20.96 -24.14 -20.57
N ASN A 1070 -20.10 -24.28 -19.57
CA ASN A 1070 -19.08 -25.32 -19.56
C ASN A 1070 -19.64 -26.49 -18.74
N ASP A 1071 -20.19 -27.49 -19.42
CA ASP A 1071 -20.96 -28.59 -18.86
C ASP A 1071 -20.07 -29.84 -18.63
N LYS A 1072 -20.41 -30.69 -17.66
CA LYS A 1072 -19.74 -31.99 -17.43
C LYS A 1072 -20.74 -33.14 -17.56
N ILE A 1073 -20.57 -33.99 -18.57
CA ILE A 1073 -21.53 -35.01 -18.99
C ILE A 1073 -20.91 -36.41 -18.87
N PHE A 1074 -21.64 -37.35 -18.27
CA PHE A 1074 -21.21 -38.74 -18.06
C PHE A 1074 -22.34 -39.71 -18.48
N GLY A 1075 -22.11 -40.55 -19.51
CA GLY A 1075 -23.06 -41.61 -19.92
C GLY A 1075 -23.11 -42.78 -18.93
N GLN A 1076 -21.93 -43.18 -18.45
CA GLN A 1076 -21.66 -44.28 -17.50
C GLN A 1076 -21.74 -45.68 -18.12
N SER A 1077 -22.92 -46.15 -18.49
CA SER A 1077 -23.12 -47.52 -19.01
C SER A 1077 -24.41 -47.62 -19.80
N GLY A 1078 -24.29 -47.48 -21.12
CA GLY A 1078 -25.41 -47.33 -22.02
C GLY A 1078 -25.06 -47.63 -23.47
N SER A 1079 -25.59 -46.86 -24.41
CA SER A 1079 -25.13 -46.79 -25.80
C SER A 1079 -25.57 -45.43 -26.31
N ASP A 1080 -24.83 -44.43 -25.85
CA ASP A 1080 -25.39 -43.14 -25.51
C ASP A 1080 -25.16 -42.10 -26.61
N ILE A 1081 -25.87 -40.99 -26.51
CA ILE A 1081 -25.74 -39.86 -27.42
C ILE A 1081 -25.63 -38.57 -26.62
N LEU A 1082 -24.40 -38.07 -26.51
CA LEU A 1082 -24.04 -36.98 -25.60
C LEU A 1082 -23.71 -35.72 -26.40
N TYR A 1083 -24.40 -34.61 -26.11
CA TYR A 1083 -24.20 -33.30 -26.74
C TYR A 1083 -23.85 -32.24 -25.70
N GLY A 1084 -22.65 -31.66 -25.76
CA GLY A 1084 -22.25 -30.51 -24.92
C GLY A 1084 -22.97 -29.22 -25.33
N HIS A 1085 -22.81 -28.84 -26.61
CA HIS A 1085 -23.33 -27.70 -27.36
C HIS A 1085 -22.50 -26.42 -27.45
N THR A 1086 -22.30 -25.62 -26.37
CA THR A 1086 -21.61 -24.33 -26.49
C THR A 1086 -20.98 -23.85 -25.17
N GLY A 1087 -19.67 -23.68 -25.16
CA GLY A 1087 -18.83 -23.54 -23.97
C GLY A 1087 -17.75 -24.62 -24.01
N ASP A 1088 -16.78 -24.60 -23.10
CA ASP A 1088 -15.72 -25.62 -23.09
C ASP A 1088 -16.18 -26.82 -22.24
N ASP A 1089 -16.68 -27.86 -22.89
CA ASP A 1089 -17.42 -28.98 -22.30
C ASP A 1089 -16.53 -30.21 -22.00
N TYR A 1090 -16.89 -30.98 -20.96
CA TYR A 1090 -16.26 -32.27 -20.64
C TYR A 1090 -17.29 -33.39 -20.83
N ILE A 1091 -16.97 -34.38 -21.68
CA ILE A 1091 -17.90 -35.46 -22.04
C ILE A 1091 -17.20 -36.81 -21.95
N ASP A 1092 -17.74 -37.68 -21.08
CA ASP A 1092 -17.30 -39.07 -20.86
C ASP A 1092 -18.46 -40.02 -21.24
N GLY A 1093 -18.27 -40.86 -22.25
CA GLY A 1093 -19.27 -41.87 -22.64
C GLY A 1093 -19.39 -42.93 -21.54
N GLY A 1094 -18.28 -43.65 -21.33
CA GLY A 1094 -18.06 -44.51 -20.19
C GLY A 1094 -17.97 -45.97 -20.58
N SER A 1095 -19.06 -46.61 -21.03
CA SER A 1095 -19.02 -48.03 -21.40
C SER A 1095 -20.14 -48.56 -22.30
N HIS A 1096 -19.74 -49.51 -23.14
CA HIS A 1096 -20.29 -49.84 -24.45
C HIS A 1096 -20.11 -48.69 -25.47
N ASN A 1097 -20.68 -48.84 -26.66
CA ASN A 1097 -20.47 -47.94 -27.79
C ASN A 1097 -21.25 -46.64 -27.61
N ASP A 1098 -20.57 -45.49 -27.64
CA ASP A 1098 -21.16 -44.18 -27.41
C ASP A 1098 -20.96 -43.21 -28.60
N ALA A 1099 -21.81 -42.18 -28.68
CA ALA A 1099 -21.79 -41.16 -29.73
C ALA A 1099 -21.69 -39.76 -29.11
N LEU A 1100 -20.46 -39.25 -29.00
CA LEU A 1100 -20.15 -37.98 -28.35
C LEU A 1100 -20.03 -36.84 -29.36
N ARG A 1101 -20.50 -35.66 -28.97
CA ARG A 1101 -20.35 -34.41 -29.71
C ARG A 1101 -20.16 -33.26 -28.73
N GLY A 1102 -19.04 -32.55 -28.85
CA GLY A 1102 -18.76 -31.29 -28.16
C GLY A 1102 -19.70 -30.17 -28.63
N GLY A 1103 -19.20 -29.22 -29.40
CA GLY A 1103 -20.01 -28.18 -30.02
C GLY A 1103 -19.22 -26.95 -30.44
N ASP A 1104 -19.71 -25.75 -30.07
CA ASP A 1104 -18.93 -24.51 -30.19
C ASP A 1104 -18.13 -24.31 -28.88
N GLY A 1105 -16.96 -24.96 -28.76
CA GLY A 1105 -16.20 -25.08 -27.50
C GLY A 1105 -14.69 -25.32 -27.67
N ASN A 1106 -13.99 -25.69 -26.60
CA ASN A 1106 -12.67 -26.33 -26.64
C ASN A 1106 -12.78 -27.60 -25.79
N ASP A 1107 -13.38 -28.63 -26.37
CA ASP A 1107 -14.05 -29.67 -25.61
C ASP A 1107 -13.13 -30.85 -25.28
N THR A 1108 -13.37 -31.51 -24.16
CA THR A 1108 -12.64 -32.72 -23.74
C THR A 1108 -13.55 -33.93 -23.88
N LEU A 1109 -13.24 -34.82 -24.82
CA LEU A 1109 -14.04 -36.00 -25.15
C LEU A 1109 -13.30 -37.28 -24.79
N ILE A 1110 -13.96 -38.16 -24.04
CA ILE A 1110 -13.51 -39.52 -23.67
C ILE A 1110 -14.60 -40.49 -24.12
N GLY A 1111 -14.27 -41.41 -25.03
CA GLY A 1111 -15.20 -42.48 -25.42
C GLY A 1111 -15.45 -43.44 -24.26
N GLY A 1112 -14.38 -44.10 -23.80
CA GLY A 1112 -14.42 -45.07 -22.70
C GLY A 1112 -14.27 -46.50 -23.22
N LEU A 1113 -15.20 -47.38 -22.82
CA LEU A 1113 -15.15 -48.82 -23.11
C LEU A 1113 -16.12 -49.24 -24.24
N GLY A 1114 -15.89 -48.79 -25.48
CA GLY A 1114 -16.74 -49.10 -26.65
C GLY A 1114 -16.01 -49.26 -27.99
N ASP A 1115 -16.76 -49.34 -29.10
CA ASP A 1115 -16.27 -48.85 -30.40
C ASP A 1115 -17.00 -47.52 -30.65
N ASP A 1116 -16.37 -46.41 -30.28
CA ASP A 1116 -17.07 -45.13 -30.07
C ASP A 1116 -17.02 -44.21 -31.30
N VAL A 1117 -17.89 -43.19 -31.33
CA VAL A 1117 -17.85 -42.15 -32.36
C VAL A 1117 -17.85 -40.77 -31.73
N MET A 1118 -16.74 -40.05 -31.89
CA MET A 1118 -16.49 -38.75 -31.27
C MET A 1118 -16.42 -37.64 -32.31
N ARG A 1119 -16.88 -36.44 -31.93
CA ARG A 1119 -16.92 -35.25 -32.78
C ARG A 1119 -16.65 -33.98 -31.98
N GLY A 1120 -15.67 -33.18 -32.40
CA GLY A 1120 -15.34 -31.91 -31.76
C GLY A 1120 -16.24 -30.75 -32.20
N ASP A 1121 -16.47 -30.63 -33.51
CA ASP A 1121 -17.02 -29.47 -34.24
C ASP A 1121 -16.19 -28.18 -34.26
N GLY A 1122 -15.92 -27.56 -33.11
CA GLY A 1122 -15.99 -26.09 -33.05
C GLY A 1122 -14.92 -25.33 -32.28
N GLY A 1123 -13.81 -25.97 -31.90
CA GLY A 1123 -12.59 -25.27 -31.45
C GLY A 1123 -11.42 -26.22 -31.23
N ALA A 1124 -10.59 -25.95 -30.21
CA ALA A 1124 -9.34 -26.69 -29.98
C ALA A 1124 -9.57 -27.95 -29.13
N ASP A 1125 -10.30 -28.90 -29.69
CA ASP A 1125 -10.85 -30.06 -28.98
C ASP A 1125 -9.77 -31.11 -28.65
N THR A 1126 -9.94 -31.82 -27.52
CA THR A 1126 -8.98 -32.83 -27.02
C THR A 1126 -9.69 -34.15 -26.79
N PHE A 1127 -9.33 -35.16 -27.58
CA PHE A 1127 -9.82 -36.53 -27.48
C PHE A 1127 -8.85 -37.34 -26.61
N VAL A 1128 -9.32 -37.91 -25.51
CA VAL A 1128 -8.47 -38.51 -24.45
C VAL A 1128 -8.75 -40.01 -24.31
N TRP A 1129 -7.68 -40.79 -24.14
CA TRP A 1129 -7.75 -42.22 -23.82
C TRP A 1129 -7.08 -42.56 -22.50
N LYS A 1130 -7.79 -43.33 -21.67
CA LYS A 1130 -7.37 -43.74 -20.32
C LYS A 1130 -6.79 -45.15 -20.30
N ALA A 1131 -5.99 -45.45 -19.27
CA ALA A 1131 -5.34 -46.74 -19.10
C ALA A 1131 -6.36 -47.88 -18.89
N GLY A 1132 -6.41 -48.80 -19.86
CA GLY A 1132 -7.26 -50.00 -19.82
C GLY A 1132 -8.56 -49.89 -20.63
N GLU A 1133 -8.76 -48.81 -21.38
CA GLU A 1133 -9.77 -48.75 -22.45
C GLU A 1133 -9.41 -49.71 -23.59
N THR A 1134 -10.42 -50.33 -24.23
CA THR A 1134 -10.22 -51.29 -25.33
C THR A 1134 -11.36 -51.22 -26.34
N GLY A 1135 -11.06 -50.94 -27.62
CA GLY A 1135 -12.08 -50.48 -28.56
C GLY A 1135 -11.62 -50.15 -29.99
N THR A 1136 -12.55 -49.61 -30.78
CA THR A 1136 -12.34 -49.04 -32.13
C THR A 1136 -13.07 -47.72 -32.29
N ASP A 1137 -12.38 -46.61 -32.02
CA ASP A 1137 -13.03 -45.30 -31.98
C ASP A 1137 -12.87 -44.54 -33.28
N HIS A 1138 -13.88 -43.77 -33.63
CA HIS A 1138 -13.95 -42.97 -34.84
C HIS A 1138 -14.08 -41.49 -34.50
N ILE A 1139 -13.03 -40.70 -34.72
CA ILE A 1139 -13.13 -39.23 -34.71
C ILE A 1139 -13.48 -38.77 -36.12
N ILE A 1140 -14.62 -38.08 -36.27
CA ILE A 1140 -15.21 -37.84 -37.60
C ILE A 1140 -14.91 -36.46 -38.23
N ASP A 1141 -14.25 -35.56 -37.52
CA ASP A 1141 -13.90 -34.21 -38.00
C ASP A 1141 -12.49 -33.70 -37.65
N PHE A 1142 -11.62 -34.56 -37.07
CA PHE A 1142 -10.30 -34.21 -36.49
C PHE A 1142 -9.44 -33.24 -37.34
N ASN A 1143 -9.19 -32.03 -36.81
CA ASN A 1143 -8.38 -31.00 -37.44
C ASN A 1143 -6.96 -30.95 -36.86
N VAL A 1144 -5.99 -31.48 -37.60
CA VAL A 1144 -4.55 -31.55 -37.27
C VAL A 1144 -3.82 -30.20 -37.02
N ASN A 1145 -4.53 -29.08 -36.99
CA ASN A 1145 -3.99 -27.74 -36.74
C ASN A 1145 -4.58 -27.08 -35.49
N GLU A 1146 -5.51 -27.75 -34.80
CA GLU A 1146 -6.40 -27.17 -33.79
C GLU A 1146 -6.66 -28.19 -32.66
N ASP A 1147 -7.05 -29.40 -33.04
CA ASP A 1147 -7.41 -30.51 -32.16
C ASP A 1147 -6.19 -31.32 -31.66
N LYS A 1148 -6.41 -32.15 -30.63
CA LYS A 1148 -5.40 -33.03 -30.05
C LYS A 1148 -5.94 -34.43 -29.74
N LEU A 1149 -5.05 -35.42 -29.86
CA LEU A 1149 -5.18 -36.77 -29.32
C LEU A 1149 -4.32 -36.85 -28.06
N ASP A 1150 -4.88 -37.25 -26.93
CA ASP A 1150 -4.14 -37.47 -25.69
C ASP A 1150 -4.09 -38.95 -25.34
N LEU A 1151 -2.87 -39.51 -25.41
CA LEU A 1151 -2.56 -40.89 -25.05
C LEU A 1151 -1.60 -40.94 -23.84
N SER A 1152 -1.51 -39.87 -23.04
CA SER A 1152 -0.58 -39.78 -21.91
C SER A 1152 -0.85 -40.85 -20.84
N ASP A 1153 -2.11 -41.04 -20.44
CA ASP A 1153 -2.49 -42.13 -19.52
C ASP A 1153 -2.49 -43.50 -20.21
N LEU A 1154 -2.89 -43.61 -21.48
CA LEU A 1154 -2.84 -44.90 -22.20
C LEU A 1154 -1.42 -45.46 -22.38
N LEU A 1155 -0.39 -44.59 -22.42
CA LEU A 1155 1.02 -44.97 -22.69
C LEU A 1155 1.99 -44.75 -21.52
N GLN A 1156 1.48 -44.44 -20.32
CA GLN A 1156 2.15 -44.32 -19.00
C GLN A 1156 3.69 -44.20 -19.00
N GLY A 1157 4.20 -42.98 -19.22
CA GLY A 1157 5.59 -42.62 -18.94
C GLY A 1157 6.64 -43.05 -20.00
N GLU A 1158 6.22 -43.32 -21.23
CA GLU A 1158 7.13 -43.70 -22.33
C GLU A 1158 7.61 -42.51 -23.16
N GLU A 1159 8.93 -42.30 -23.18
CA GLU A 1159 9.57 -41.19 -23.89
C GLU A 1159 9.25 -41.21 -25.40
N SER A 1160 9.01 -40.02 -25.96
CA SER A 1160 8.79 -39.75 -27.40
C SER A 1160 9.76 -40.44 -28.39
N GLY A 1161 10.92 -40.91 -27.94
CA GLY A 1161 11.88 -41.66 -28.75
C GLY A 1161 11.51 -43.13 -29.04
N ASN A 1162 10.49 -43.69 -28.36
CA ASN A 1162 10.14 -45.11 -28.40
C ASN A 1162 8.79 -45.42 -29.07
N LEU A 1163 7.99 -44.41 -29.45
CA LEU A 1163 6.58 -44.59 -29.86
C LEU A 1163 6.36 -45.53 -31.06
N GLU A 1164 7.37 -45.74 -31.90
CA GLU A 1164 7.37 -46.73 -33.00
C GLU A 1164 7.17 -48.18 -32.54
N ASP A 1165 7.43 -48.48 -31.27
CA ASP A 1165 7.18 -49.81 -30.68
C ASP A 1165 5.71 -49.99 -30.23
N PHE A 1166 4.94 -48.90 -30.14
CA PHE A 1166 3.58 -48.87 -29.56
C PHE A 1166 2.50 -48.52 -30.60
N LEU A 1167 2.81 -47.57 -31.49
CA LEU A 1167 1.87 -47.00 -32.45
C LEU A 1167 2.22 -47.49 -33.86
N SER A 1168 1.26 -48.11 -34.55
CA SER A 1168 1.37 -48.40 -35.99
C SER A 1168 0.24 -47.75 -36.79
N PHE A 1169 0.57 -47.29 -38.01
CA PHE A 1169 -0.33 -46.42 -38.79
C PHE A 1169 -0.69 -47.07 -40.12
N SER A 1170 -1.99 -47.06 -40.46
CA SER A 1170 -2.46 -47.52 -41.76
C SER A 1170 -3.48 -46.56 -42.36
N ILE A 1171 -3.34 -46.29 -43.66
CA ILE A 1171 -4.16 -45.30 -44.37
C ILE A 1171 -5.08 -46.02 -45.34
N ALA A 1172 -6.39 -45.84 -45.16
CA ALA A 1172 -7.43 -46.55 -45.90
C ALA A 1172 -8.59 -45.62 -46.26
N GLY A 1173 -8.93 -45.55 -47.55
CA GLY A 1173 -10.08 -44.76 -48.04
C GLY A 1173 -9.91 -43.24 -48.02
N GLY A 1174 -8.93 -42.72 -47.30
CA GLY A 1174 -8.75 -41.29 -46.97
C GLY A 1174 -8.72 -41.03 -45.46
N SER A 1175 -8.97 -42.06 -44.64
CA SER A 1175 -8.87 -42.04 -43.18
C SER A 1175 -7.54 -42.65 -42.72
N THR A 1176 -7.07 -42.25 -41.54
CA THR A 1176 -5.88 -42.81 -40.89
C THR A 1176 -6.32 -43.64 -39.69
N THR A 1177 -5.92 -44.91 -39.64
CA THR A 1177 -6.10 -45.78 -38.48
C THR A 1177 -4.79 -45.91 -37.74
N ILE A 1178 -4.82 -45.58 -36.45
CA ILE A 1178 -3.77 -45.81 -35.46
C ILE A 1178 -4.12 -47.10 -34.72
N GLU A 1179 -3.19 -48.05 -34.68
CA GLU A 1179 -3.29 -49.28 -33.89
C GLU A 1179 -2.29 -49.18 -32.73
N ILE A 1180 -2.75 -49.36 -31.48
CA ILE A 1180 -1.98 -49.16 -30.25
C ILE A 1180 -1.77 -50.50 -29.54
N ASP A 1181 -0.52 -50.88 -29.32
CA ASP A 1181 -0.06 -52.04 -28.52
C ASP A 1181 0.67 -51.47 -27.28
N ALA A 1182 -0.07 -51.27 -26.18
CA ALA A 1182 0.40 -50.54 -25.00
C ALA A 1182 1.24 -51.43 -24.07
N ASP A 1183 0.89 -52.71 -23.91
CA ASP A 1183 1.61 -53.65 -23.04
C ASP A 1183 2.75 -54.43 -23.75
N LYS A 1184 2.82 -54.36 -25.09
CA LYS A 1184 3.78 -55.05 -25.97
C LYS A 1184 3.66 -56.58 -25.99
N ASP A 1185 2.49 -57.15 -25.72
CA ASP A 1185 2.24 -58.59 -25.95
C ASP A 1185 2.06 -58.96 -27.45
N GLY A 1186 1.80 -57.98 -28.31
CA GLY A 1186 1.63 -58.15 -29.75
C GLY A 1186 0.18 -58.36 -30.22
N ASN A 1187 -0.80 -58.08 -29.37
CA ASN A 1187 -2.15 -57.68 -29.77
C ASN A 1187 -2.26 -56.14 -29.71
N ASN A 1188 -3.37 -55.57 -30.16
CA ASN A 1188 -3.62 -54.14 -30.01
C ASN A 1188 -4.68 -53.96 -28.92
N ASP A 1189 -4.44 -53.07 -27.97
CA ASP A 1189 -5.38 -52.70 -26.92
C ASP A 1189 -6.45 -51.75 -27.47
N GLN A 1190 -6.02 -50.66 -28.11
CA GLN A 1190 -6.89 -49.63 -28.68
C GLN A 1190 -6.67 -49.44 -30.18
N ARG A 1191 -7.72 -48.99 -30.87
CA ARG A 1191 -7.70 -48.60 -32.29
C ARG A 1191 -8.41 -47.26 -32.45
N ILE A 1192 -7.71 -46.28 -33.00
CA ILE A 1192 -8.26 -44.94 -33.27
C ILE A 1192 -8.35 -44.75 -34.79
N VAL A 1193 -9.47 -44.23 -35.29
CA VAL A 1193 -9.71 -43.93 -36.69
C VAL A 1193 -10.00 -42.44 -36.85
N LEU A 1194 -9.05 -41.72 -37.44
CA LEU A 1194 -9.21 -40.32 -37.84
C LEU A 1194 -9.89 -40.31 -39.23
N ASP A 1195 -11.20 -40.15 -39.23
CA ASP A 1195 -12.01 -40.40 -40.43
C ASP A 1195 -11.94 -39.22 -41.42
N GLY A 1196 -11.58 -39.51 -42.67
CA GLY A 1196 -11.31 -38.50 -43.70
C GLY A 1196 -9.97 -37.76 -43.57
N VAL A 1197 -9.18 -38.05 -42.54
CA VAL A 1197 -7.83 -37.47 -42.31
C VAL A 1197 -6.75 -38.43 -42.82
N ASP A 1198 -5.94 -37.99 -43.79
CA ASP A 1198 -4.76 -38.71 -44.29
C ASP A 1198 -3.49 -38.01 -43.77
N LEU A 1199 -2.96 -38.46 -42.62
CA LEU A 1199 -1.82 -37.81 -41.96
C LEU A 1199 -0.56 -37.80 -42.83
N ALA A 1200 -0.35 -38.83 -43.66
CA ALA A 1200 0.79 -38.86 -44.57
C ALA A 1200 0.62 -37.83 -45.70
N GLN A 1201 -0.58 -37.65 -46.26
CA GLN A 1201 -0.83 -36.61 -47.25
C GLN A 1201 -0.66 -35.21 -46.66
N GLU A 1202 -1.16 -34.97 -45.44
CA GLU A 1202 -1.18 -33.66 -44.80
C GLU A 1202 0.23 -33.20 -44.39
N TYR A 1203 1.03 -34.09 -43.79
CA TYR A 1203 2.44 -33.82 -43.50
C TYR A 1203 3.37 -33.98 -44.73
N GLY A 1204 2.85 -34.39 -45.89
CA GLY A 1204 3.59 -34.49 -47.16
C GLY A 1204 4.60 -35.64 -47.25
N LEU A 1205 4.32 -36.73 -46.53
CA LEU A 1205 5.14 -37.93 -46.34
C LEU A 1205 4.80 -39.03 -47.37
N ASP A 1206 5.42 -40.21 -47.22
CA ASP A 1206 4.93 -41.46 -47.86
C ASP A 1206 3.99 -42.18 -46.87
N ALA A 1207 3.03 -42.95 -47.37
CA ALA A 1207 2.01 -43.64 -46.56
C ALA A 1207 2.56 -44.87 -45.79
N SER A 1208 3.88 -44.99 -45.68
CA SER A 1208 4.61 -45.96 -44.85
C SER A 1208 5.79 -45.30 -44.11
N ASP A 1209 5.69 -44.00 -43.82
CA ASP A 1209 6.68 -43.23 -43.06
C ASP A 1209 6.12 -42.92 -41.66
N GLU A 1210 5.89 -43.99 -40.89
CA GLU A 1210 5.25 -43.98 -39.55
C GLU A 1210 6.03 -43.06 -38.59
N THR A 1211 7.36 -43.15 -38.60
CA THR A 1211 8.27 -42.24 -37.88
C THR A 1211 8.09 -40.78 -38.28
N GLY A 1212 7.86 -40.52 -39.57
CA GLY A 1212 7.52 -39.19 -40.07
C GLY A 1212 6.19 -38.69 -39.52
N ILE A 1213 5.17 -39.55 -39.48
CA ILE A 1213 3.83 -39.22 -38.95
C ILE A 1213 3.94 -38.89 -37.45
N ILE A 1214 4.54 -39.77 -36.64
CA ILE A 1214 4.78 -39.55 -35.20
C ILE A 1214 5.56 -38.24 -34.96
N THR A 1215 6.64 -37.99 -35.70
CA THR A 1215 7.45 -36.78 -35.53
C THR A 1215 6.67 -35.49 -35.79
N ASN A 1216 5.74 -35.48 -36.74
CA ASN A 1216 4.91 -34.30 -37.03
C ASN A 1216 3.72 -34.19 -36.07
N LEU A 1217 3.10 -35.31 -35.67
CA LEU A 1217 2.07 -35.37 -34.64
C LEU A 1217 2.57 -34.79 -33.30
N LEU A 1218 3.80 -35.07 -32.89
CA LEU A 1218 4.38 -34.52 -31.66
C LEU A 1218 4.73 -33.02 -31.77
N GLY A 1219 5.01 -32.50 -32.95
CA GLY A 1219 5.24 -31.06 -33.20
C GLY A 1219 6.37 -30.38 -32.42
N ASN A 1220 7.27 -31.14 -31.77
CA ASN A 1220 8.22 -30.69 -30.72
C ASN A 1220 7.57 -30.32 -29.36
N GLY A 1221 6.52 -31.03 -28.95
CA GLY A 1221 5.76 -30.77 -27.71
C GLY A 1221 4.61 -29.77 -27.87
N ALA A 1222 4.20 -29.51 -29.12
CA ALA A 1222 3.13 -28.56 -29.46
C ALA A 1222 2.35 -29.00 -30.73
N GLY A 1223 2.36 -30.29 -31.04
CA GLY A 1223 1.59 -30.87 -32.13
C GLY A 1223 0.30 -31.56 -31.67
N PRO A 1224 -0.48 -32.14 -32.61
CA PRO A 1224 -1.77 -32.78 -32.33
C PRO A 1224 -1.73 -34.09 -31.53
N LEU A 1225 -0.56 -34.58 -31.11
CA LEU A 1225 -0.43 -35.75 -30.24
C LEU A 1225 0.21 -35.33 -28.91
N ILE A 1226 -0.57 -35.43 -27.84
CA ILE A 1226 -0.07 -35.46 -26.47
C ILE A 1226 0.25 -36.93 -26.13
N VAL A 1227 1.51 -37.14 -25.73
CA VAL A 1227 1.94 -38.22 -24.83
C VAL A 1227 2.78 -37.56 -23.74
N ASP A 1228 3.28 -38.32 -22.76
CA ASP A 1228 4.26 -37.76 -21.82
C ASP A 1228 5.54 -37.30 -22.57
N THR A 1229 5.68 -35.99 -22.76
CA THR A 1229 6.85 -35.37 -23.38
C THR A 1229 7.33 -34.12 -22.63
N GLN A 1230 7.72 -34.25 -21.36
CA GLN A 1230 9.06 -33.81 -20.94
C GLN A 1230 9.38 -33.98 -19.45
N GLY A 1231 10.58 -34.49 -19.18
CA GLY A 1231 11.42 -33.91 -18.14
C GLY A 1231 11.96 -32.55 -18.58
N ASP A 1232 11.31 -31.47 -18.10
CA ASP A 1232 11.74 -30.06 -18.01
C ASP A 1232 12.61 -29.45 -19.16
N THR A 1233 12.06 -28.46 -19.90
CA THR A 1233 12.65 -27.09 -19.99
C THR A 1233 11.81 -26.05 -20.76
N GLY A 1234 11.20 -25.10 -20.03
CA GLY A 1234 11.35 -23.66 -20.34
C GLY A 1234 10.40 -22.92 -21.32
N ASN A 1235 9.34 -22.33 -20.75
CA ASN A 1235 8.92 -20.92 -20.93
C ASN A 1235 8.48 -20.36 -22.32
N VAL A 1236 7.16 -20.17 -22.47
CA VAL A 1236 6.55 -19.03 -23.23
C VAL A 1236 5.28 -18.55 -22.50
N GLN A 1237 5.16 -17.24 -22.21
CA GLN A 1237 3.94 -16.65 -21.62
C GLN A 1237 2.93 -16.09 -22.66
N PRO A 1238 1.61 -16.20 -22.39
CA PRO A 1238 0.56 -15.31 -22.90
C PRO A 1238 0.16 -14.24 -21.86
N VAL A 1239 -0.54 -13.17 -22.30
CA VAL A 1239 -0.77 -11.95 -21.50
C VAL A 1239 -2.25 -11.58 -21.36
N GLY A 1240 -2.75 -11.39 -20.13
CA GLY A 1240 -3.68 -10.29 -19.82
C GLY A 1240 -5.15 -10.59 -19.49
N ASN A 1241 -5.41 -10.93 -18.22
CA ASN A 1241 -6.55 -10.50 -17.39
C ASN A 1241 -8.01 -10.73 -17.84
N SER A 1242 -8.64 -11.80 -17.32
CA SER A 1242 -9.98 -11.71 -16.70
C SER A 1242 -10.25 -12.85 -15.69
N LEU A 1243 -10.29 -12.50 -14.39
CA LEU A 1243 -10.60 -13.40 -13.26
C LEU A 1243 -12.13 -13.53 -13.00
N PRO A 1244 -12.60 -14.52 -12.21
CA PRO A 1244 -12.11 -15.91 -12.16
C PRO A 1244 -13.24 -16.97 -12.05
N LEU A 1245 -12.95 -18.19 -12.49
CA LEU A 1245 -13.19 -19.43 -11.75
C LEU A 1245 -11.96 -20.31 -12.00
N ASP A 1246 -11.45 -20.97 -10.97
CA ASP A 1246 -10.23 -21.77 -11.06
C ASP A 1246 -10.51 -23.12 -11.76
N ASP A 1247 -9.83 -23.37 -12.87
CA ASP A 1247 -9.74 -24.67 -13.54
C ASP A 1247 -8.36 -24.72 -14.25
N ASP A 1248 -7.37 -25.29 -13.55
CA ASP A 1248 -5.99 -25.64 -13.96
C ASP A 1248 -5.22 -25.96 -12.66
N LYS A 1249 -4.39 -27.01 -12.50
CA LYS A 1249 -3.91 -28.15 -13.33
C LYS A 1249 -3.10 -29.06 -12.37
N PRO A 1250 -2.56 -30.25 -12.78
CA PRO A 1250 -3.00 -31.21 -13.79
C PRO A 1250 -3.20 -32.62 -13.17
N LEU A 1251 -3.42 -33.65 -14.01
CA LEU A 1251 -3.30 -35.06 -13.61
C LEU A 1251 -1.88 -35.62 -13.88
N HIS A 1252 -1.55 -36.68 -13.15
CA HIS A 1252 -0.38 -37.58 -13.20
C HIS A 1252 0.89 -37.17 -12.42
N PRO A 1253 1.59 -38.16 -11.81
CA PRO A 1253 1.25 -39.60 -11.74
C PRO A 1253 0.26 -39.99 -10.62
#